data_AF-A0A2N0X018-F1
#
_entry.id   AF-A0A2N0X018-F1
#
_cell.length_a   1.000
_cell.length_b   1.000
_cell.length_c   1.000
_cell.angle_alpha   90.00
_cell.angle_beta   90.00
_cell.angle_gamma   90.00
#
_symmetry.space_group_name_H-M   'P 1'
#
loop_
_entity.id
_entity.type
_entity.pdbx_description
1 polymer ?
#
loop_
_entity_poly.entity_id
_entity_poly.type
_entity_poly.pdbx_seq_one_letter_code
_entity_poly.pdbx_strand_id
1 'polypeptide(L)'
;MTFVGKGVAFIVFITWSLLTSSVVVASSIESLTWLPLFSAKVKKLQPDIACPQNQILGLDVDKHKAALKADIQKINWDLNCASTGTSGASKPRSDTEKKNPVNLFLDKLSAIPSVTLRIKTINLVSDLIKGELSSALQITKTDTNVKVALNNALFALNARVELPSQQLIVDASLKADVLPQYIHLTKAQAKYLNNEIHLHYQSDLTRWHNGTFTINWQGSIADISEAGSVSVAGDIDLLAEKIKLTTFVITAKQALVTISETQAWKSAFIKLKIPEPTYLDYGKMHSKHLPLHLRIGSSLLLTKVPRGKGQRIEKQKLPPLFAQALITANKNSFDSDISLSVLNQKLLLELLIKPESIQLQMHNNQVNLVTLASALSGYHESLSELEVTNGTLNSSVLFEYSRADEILTIESALATDNVQGKNNDILFAGVQLNSQFKYVFDKHKNITIAQDIQTLTAKSLFVGVPIKALKIDAKLNAGKPIIQHFKTEMLGGRVDFDDFSLHAPSYTILNVAGISLADIFKYSSYPEIESKAVIDGMLPLNLTEEGLEIREGIIVSRYPGGYIKVPESTVIKAVGNGNADFLLMMQLLSNFQFDTLQGMIKYTSDGESDIQVEIKGRNPDIVGSPPINFNYSHNENILKLLRALRFNDEIERNIKERY
;
A
#
# COMPACT_ATOMS: atom_id res chain seq x y z
N MET A 1 -23.43 -0.88 0.75
CA MET A 1 -24.27 0.35 0.84
C MET A 1 -25.69 0.15 0.32
N THR A 2 -25.94 -0.68 -0.70
CA THR A 2 -27.29 -1.14 -1.10
C THR A 2 -28.11 -1.68 0.07
N PHE A 3 -27.47 -2.39 1.00
CA PHE A 3 -28.09 -2.94 2.21
C PHE A 3 -28.55 -1.86 3.21
N VAL A 4 -27.90 -0.69 3.24
CA VAL A 4 -28.25 0.42 4.14
C VAL A 4 -29.47 1.17 3.61
N GLY A 5 -29.43 1.58 2.33
CA GLY A 5 -30.58 2.24 1.69
C GLY A 5 -31.80 1.32 1.63
N LYS A 6 -31.63 0.06 1.21
CA LYS A 6 -32.72 -0.94 1.21
C LYS A 6 -33.13 -1.36 2.61
N GLY A 7 -32.23 -1.38 3.59
CA GLY A 7 -32.53 -1.71 4.98
C GLY A 7 -33.33 -0.61 5.69
N VAL A 8 -32.91 0.65 5.54
CA VAL A 8 -33.67 1.83 5.98
C VAL A 8 -35.01 1.86 5.25
N ALA A 9 -35.03 1.68 3.92
CA ALA A 9 -36.27 1.61 3.15
C ALA A 9 -37.18 0.47 3.60
N PHE A 10 -36.65 -0.72 3.89
CA PHE A 10 -37.41 -1.87 4.36
C PHE A 10 -37.96 -1.66 5.77
N ILE A 11 -37.17 -1.09 6.67
CA ILE A 11 -37.59 -0.73 8.04
C ILE A 11 -38.65 0.38 8.03
N VAL A 12 -38.44 1.43 7.23
CA VAL A 12 -39.38 2.53 7.05
C VAL A 12 -40.64 2.06 6.30
N PHE A 13 -40.50 1.16 5.32
CA PHE A 13 -41.62 0.58 4.58
C PHE A 13 -42.40 -0.43 5.41
N ILE A 14 -41.77 -1.20 6.30
CA ILE A 14 -42.46 -2.07 7.27
C ILE A 14 -43.17 -1.25 8.32
N THR A 15 -42.56 -0.19 8.83
CA THR A 15 -43.22 0.70 9.79
C THR A 15 -44.36 1.48 9.14
N TRP A 16 -44.18 1.95 7.91
CA TRP A 16 -45.22 2.58 7.10
C TRP A 16 -46.31 1.59 6.72
N SER A 17 -45.96 0.37 6.30
CA SER A 17 -46.94 -0.68 6.02
C SER A 17 -47.67 -1.03 7.30
N LEU A 18 -47.04 -1.22 8.45
CA LEU A 18 -47.74 -1.43 9.73
C LEU A 18 -48.61 -0.23 10.17
N LEU A 19 -48.23 1.00 9.82
CA LEU A 19 -49.04 2.21 10.05
C LEU A 19 -50.21 2.32 9.06
N THR A 20 -50.10 1.80 7.83
CA THR A 20 -51.10 1.94 6.75
C THR A 20 -51.88 0.65 6.41
N SER A 21 -51.39 -0.51 6.83
CA SER A 21 -51.93 -1.86 6.62
C SER A 21 -52.98 -2.15 7.67
N SER A 22 -54.03 -1.33 7.61
CA SER A 22 -55.41 -1.66 7.97
C SER A 22 -56.32 -0.45 7.71
N VAL A 23 -56.33 0.08 6.47
CA VAL A 23 -57.45 0.91 5.98
C VAL A 23 -57.88 0.61 4.53
N VAL A 24 -57.29 -0.36 3.82
CA VAL A 24 -57.68 -0.67 2.42
C VAL A 24 -58.56 -1.92 2.26
N VAL A 25 -58.89 -2.62 3.35
CA VAL A 25 -60.08 -3.50 3.39
C VAL A 25 -61.18 -2.79 4.18
N ALA A 26 -61.65 -1.66 3.65
CA ALA A 26 -62.94 -1.08 4.04
C ALA A 26 -63.35 0.00 3.04
N SER A 27 -63.85 -0.41 1.87
CA SER A 27 -64.74 0.43 1.07
C SER A 27 -66.14 0.58 1.70
N SER A 28 -66.29 0.30 3.01
CA SER A 28 -67.53 0.47 3.76
C SER A 28 -67.26 0.70 5.26
N ILE A 29 -66.52 1.76 5.61
CA ILE A 29 -66.44 2.20 7.02
C ILE A 29 -67.79 2.74 7.52
N GLU A 30 -68.71 3.11 6.61
CA GLU A 30 -70.10 3.43 6.95
C GLU A 30 -70.95 2.19 7.33
N SER A 31 -70.45 0.95 7.10
CA SER A 31 -71.18 -0.29 7.46
C SER A 31 -70.65 -1.01 8.70
N LEU A 32 -69.70 -0.42 9.44
CA LEU A 32 -69.17 -0.96 10.70
C LEU A 32 -69.77 -0.26 11.93
N THR A 33 -71.06 0.08 11.87
CA THR A 33 -71.82 0.68 12.98
C THR A 33 -72.04 -0.28 14.17
N TRP A 34 -71.61 -1.54 14.08
CA TRP A 34 -71.80 -2.58 15.10
C TRP A 34 -70.54 -2.94 15.92
N LEU A 35 -69.35 -2.48 15.52
CA LEU A 35 -68.11 -2.66 16.29
C LEU A 35 -67.96 -1.86 17.60
N PRO A 36 -68.78 -0.86 17.98
CA PRO A 36 -68.58 -0.17 19.25
C PRO A 36 -69.06 -0.96 20.50
N LEU A 37 -69.61 -2.17 20.39
CA LEU A 37 -70.44 -2.74 21.47
C LEU A 37 -69.97 -4.03 22.17
N PHE A 38 -68.88 -4.68 21.78
CA PHE A 38 -68.49 -5.92 22.49
C PHE A 38 -66.99 -6.04 22.73
N SER A 39 -66.63 -6.28 24.00
CA SER A 39 -65.38 -6.96 24.31
C SER A 39 -65.44 -8.36 23.68
N ALA A 40 -64.50 -8.69 22.81
CA ALA A 40 -64.55 -9.88 21.97
C ALA A 40 -63.34 -10.78 22.25
N LYS A 41 -63.61 -12.07 22.53
CA LYS A 41 -62.57 -13.10 22.71
C LYS A 41 -62.64 -14.11 21.57
N VAL A 42 -61.65 -14.07 20.69
CA VAL A 42 -61.50 -15.02 19.57
C VAL A 42 -60.34 -15.95 19.87
N LYS A 43 -60.63 -17.24 20.05
CA LYS A 43 -59.61 -18.25 20.37
C LYS A 43 -58.65 -18.49 19.20
N LYS A 44 -59.17 -18.58 17.98
CA LYS A 44 -58.40 -18.83 16.76
C LYS A 44 -59.10 -18.18 15.57
N LEU A 45 -58.32 -17.48 14.75
CA LEU A 45 -58.73 -16.91 13.48
C LEU A 45 -57.72 -17.37 12.42
N GLN A 46 -58.21 -17.90 11.31
CA GLN A 46 -57.41 -18.32 10.17
C GLN A 46 -57.85 -17.48 8.96
N PRO A 47 -57.09 -16.45 8.57
CA PRO A 47 -57.53 -15.48 7.56
C PRO A 47 -57.66 -16.08 6.15
N ASP A 48 -56.84 -17.07 5.81
CA ASP A 48 -56.86 -17.76 4.52
C ASP A 48 -56.92 -19.29 4.73
N ILE A 49 -57.89 -19.92 4.09
CA ILE A 49 -58.08 -21.38 4.12
C ILE A 49 -56.94 -22.08 3.37
N ALA A 50 -56.41 -21.47 2.30
CA ALA A 50 -55.29 -22.01 1.52
C ALA A 50 -53.96 -21.99 2.29
N CYS A 51 -53.87 -21.16 3.35
CA CYS A 51 -52.71 -21.04 4.22
C CYS A 51 -53.03 -21.44 5.66
N PRO A 52 -53.21 -22.74 5.95
CA PRO A 52 -53.53 -23.21 7.30
C PRO A 52 -52.46 -22.90 8.34
N GLN A 53 -51.23 -22.62 7.92
CA GLN A 53 -50.15 -22.19 8.80
C GLN A 53 -50.32 -20.73 9.28
N ASN A 54 -51.07 -19.90 8.53
CA ASN A 54 -51.29 -18.50 8.85
C ASN A 54 -52.46 -18.35 9.82
N GLN A 55 -52.15 -18.20 11.10
CA GLN A 55 -53.13 -18.23 12.19
C GLN A 55 -52.91 -17.09 13.18
N ILE A 56 -54.01 -16.51 13.66
CA ILE A 56 -54.05 -15.55 14.77
C ILE A 56 -54.74 -16.25 15.94
N LEU A 57 -54.08 -16.32 17.09
CA LEU A 57 -54.52 -17.07 18.26
C LEU A 57 -54.69 -16.14 19.47
N GLY A 58 -55.79 -16.33 20.18
CA GLY A 58 -56.11 -15.64 21.44
C GLY A 58 -56.18 -14.12 21.28
N LEU A 59 -57.04 -13.63 20.39
CA LEU A 59 -57.39 -12.22 20.30
C LEU A 59 -58.40 -11.89 21.42
N ASP A 60 -58.06 -10.92 22.25
CA ASP A 60 -58.90 -10.38 23.31
C ASP A 60 -59.00 -8.87 23.11
N VAL A 61 -60.19 -8.38 22.82
CA VAL A 61 -60.47 -6.94 22.66
C VAL A 61 -61.29 -6.50 23.86
N ASP A 62 -60.80 -5.50 24.59
CA ASP A 62 -61.47 -4.90 25.72
C ASP A 62 -61.62 -3.40 25.52
N LYS A 63 -62.84 -2.89 25.73
CA LYS A 63 -63.19 -1.48 25.56
C LYS A 63 -63.61 -0.90 26.91
N HIS A 64 -62.78 -0.03 27.48
CA HIS A 64 -63.09 0.63 28.74
C HIS A 64 -63.15 2.15 28.52
N LYS A 65 -64.34 2.74 28.72
CA LYS A 65 -64.66 4.15 28.42
C LYS A 65 -64.36 4.53 26.95
N ALA A 66 -63.30 5.32 26.73
CA ALA A 66 -62.88 5.91 25.46
C ALA A 66 -61.51 5.38 24.98
N ALA A 67 -61.06 4.25 25.51
CA ALA A 67 -59.83 3.57 25.08
C ALA A 67 -60.13 2.14 24.65
N LEU A 68 -59.49 1.69 23.57
CA LEU A 68 -59.60 0.33 23.05
C LEU A 68 -58.28 -0.41 23.25
N LYS A 69 -58.34 -1.54 23.94
CA LYS A 69 -57.19 -2.41 24.17
C LYS A 69 -57.41 -3.72 23.44
N ALA A 70 -56.47 -4.11 22.59
CA ALA A 70 -56.47 -5.39 21.90
C ALA A 70 -55.20 -6.15 22.24
N ASP A 71 -55.33 -7.36 22.76
CA ASP A 71 -54.23 -8.26 23.08
C ASP A 71 -54.34 -9.52 22.18
N ILE A 72 -53.31 -9.83 21.40
CA ILE A 72 -53.19 -11.06 20.61
C ILE A 72 -52.08 -11.91 21.24
N GLN A 73 -52.40 -13.17 21.59
CA GLN A 73 -51.40 -14.06 22.19
C GLN A 73 -50.33 -14.49 21.18
N LYS A 74 -50.75 -14.94 19.99
CA LYS A 74 -49.80 -15.49 19.01
C LYS A 74 -50.29 -15.30 17.58
N ILE A 75 -49.40 -14.92 16.68
CA ILE A 75 -49.58 -14.95 15.24
C ILE A 75 -48.54 -15.91 14.67
N ASN A 76 -48.96 -16.88 13.88
CA ASN A 76 -48.07 -17.67 13.03
C ASN A 76 -48.29 -17.24 11.60
N TRP A 77 -47.21 -16.97 10.87
CA TRP A 77 -47.28 -16.51 9.50
C TRP A 77 -46.12 -17.06 8.67
N ASP A 78 -46.45 -17.87 7.68
CA ASP A 78 -45.55 -18.37 6.65
C ASP A 78 -45.66 -17.45 5.42
N LEU A 79 -44.55 -16.77 5.12
CA LEU A 79 -44.46 -15.81 4.00
C LEU A 79 -44.32 -16.51 2.65
N ASN A 80 -43.96 -17.79 2.63
CA ASN A 80 -43.91 -18.58 1.39
C ASN A 80 -45.27 -19.13 1.02
N CYS A 81 -46.25 -19.08 1.94
CA CYS A 81 -47.59 -19.56 1.68
C CYS A 81 -48.31 -18.59 0.73
N ALA A 82 -48.29 -18.90 -0.55
CA ALA A 82 -49.02 -18.20 -1.60
C ALA A 82 -50.42 -18.81 -1.75
N SER A 83 -51.46 -17.97 -1.83
CA SER A 83 -52.78 -18.42 -2.29
C SER A 83 -52.66 -18.86 -3.75
N THR A 84 -52.76 -20.15 -4.01
CA THR A 84 -53.02 -20.67 -5.36
C THR A 84 -54.49 -20.36 -5.71
N GLY A 85 -54.76 -19.11 -6.07
CA GLY A 85 -56.11 -18.63 -6.34
C GLY A 85 -56.14 -17.28 -7.06
N THR A 86 -56.19 -17.34 -8.39
CA THR A 86 -56.51 -16.26 -9.35
C THR A 86 -55.60 -15.02 -9.36
N SER A 87 -54.81 -14.95 -10.43
CA SER A 87 -54.45 -13.72 -11.15
C SER A 87 -55.73 -12.94 -11.51
N GLY A 88 -56.26 -12.18 -10.55
CA GLY A 88 -57.12 -11.03 -10.83
C GLY A 88 -56.22 -9.85 -11.16
N ALA A 89 -56.17 -9.47 -12.44
CA ALA A 89 -55.56 -8.23 -12.86
C ALA A 89 -56.05 -7.09 -11.95
N SER A 90 -55.11 -6.42 -11.29
CA SER A 90 -55.39 -5.15 -10.64
C SER A 90 -55.92 -4.20 -11.72
N LYS A 91 -57.21 -3.87 -11.66
CA LYS A 91 -57.77 -2.78 -12.47
C LYS A 91 -56.91 -1.53 -12.26
N PRO A 92 -56.58 -0.77 -13.31
CA PRO A 92 -55.84 0.47 -13.15
C PRO A 92 -56.66 1.40 -12.24
N ARG A 93 -56.01 1.84 -11.17
CA ARG A 93 -56.55 2.78 -10.19
C ARG A 93 -56.83 4.10 -10.92
N SER A 94 -58.07 4.59 -10.87
CA SER A 94 -58.49 5.83 -11.55
C SER A 94 -57.71 7.04 -11.03
N ASP A 95 -57.38 7.98 -11.92
CA ASP A 95 -56.62 9.22 -11.71
C ASP A 95 -57.22 10.23 -10.69
N THR A 96 -58.32 9.90 -10.01
CA THR A 96 -59.04 10.78 -9.07
C THR A 96 -58.59 10.69 -7.59
N GLU A 97 -57.52 9.96 -7.27
CA GLU A 97 -56.95 9.89 -5.90
C GLU A 97 -55.64 10.70 -5.73
N LYS A 98 -55.50 11.84 -6.41
CA LYS A 98 -54.44 12.84 -6.14
C LYS A 98 -54.76 13.74 -4.93
N LYS A 99 -55.17 13.17 -3.80
CA LYS A 99 -55.14 13.84 -2.48
C LYS A 99 -54.12 13.13 -1.62
N ASN A 100 -53.22 13.90 -1.00
CA ASN A 100 -52.10 13.40 -0.20
C ASN A 100 -52.59 12.32 0.80
N PRO A 101 -52.32 11.02 0.57
CA PRO A 101 -52.92 9.92 1.33
C PRO A 101 -52.53 9.95 2.81
N VAL A 102 -51.44 10.65 3.14
CA VAL A 102 -50.98 10.89 4.51
C VAL A 102 -51.96 11.79 5.26
N ASN A 103 -52.45 12.87 4.64
CA ASN A 103 -53.40 13.78 5.29
C ASN A 103 -54.74 13.08 5.53
N LEU A 104 -55.22 12.30 4.56
CA LEU A 104 -56.44 11.50 4.73
C LEU A 104 -56.29 10.42 5.81
N PHE A 105 -55.11 9.81 5.92
CA PHE A 105 -54.79 8.86 6.99
C PHE A 105 -54.72 9.55 8.35
N LEU A 106 -54.05 10.71 8.46
CA LEU A 106 -53.97 11.51 9.68
C LEU A 106 -55.35 11.98 10.16
N ASP A 107 -56.19 12.45 9.24
CA ASP A 107 -57.57 12.84 9.52
C ASP A 107 -58.36 11.66 10.11
N LYS A 108 -58.27 10.48 9.49
CA LYS A 108 -58.90 9.26 9.99
C LYS A 108 -58.30 8.77 11.32
N LEU A 109 -56.99 8.86 11.50
CA LEU A 109 -56.29 8.43 12.70
C LEU A 109 -56.57 9.35 13.91
N SER A 110 -56.80 10.64 13.65
CA SER A 110 -57.22 11.61 14.66
C SER A 110 -58.62 11.31 15.21
N ALA A 111 -59.52 10.77 14.37
CA ALA A 111 -60.88 10.39 14.73
C ALA A 111 -60.96 9.08 15.55
N ILE A 112 -59.88 8.30 15.61
CA ILE A 112 -59.84 7.05 16.39
C ILE A 112 -59.49 7.38 17.85
N PRO A 113 -60.18 6.81 18.87
CA PRO A 113 -59.82 6.99 20.28
C PRO A 113 -58.41 6.51 20.62
N SER A 114 -57.95 6.68 21.86
CA SER A 114 -56.68 6.08 22.29
C SER A 114 -56.74 4.55 22.16
N VAL A 115 -55.79 3.94 21.44
CA VAL A 115 -55.76 2.51 21.13
C VAL A 115 -54.45 1.91 21.61
N THR A 116 -54.49 0.74 22.23
CA THR A 116 -53.30 -0.09 22.47
C THR A 116 -53.51 -1.48 21.90
N LEU A 117 -52.76 -1.83 20.87
CA LEU A 117 -52.66 -3.19 20.33
C LEU A 117 -51.35 -3.81 20.82
N ARG A 118 -51.42 -4.97 21.46
CA ARG A 118 -50.25 -5.75 21.85
C ARG A 118 -50.36 -7.15 21.26
N ILE A 119 -49.33 -7.55 20.53
CA ILE A 119 -49.17 -8.90 20.00
C ILE A 119 -47.96 -9.49 20.70
N LYS A 120 -48.19 -10.48 21.57
CA LYS A 120 -47.11 -11.05 22.38
C LYS A 120 -46.08 -11.80 21.54
N THR A 121 -46.52 -12.48 20.48
CA THR A 121 -45.65 -13.29 19.64
C THR A 121 -46.16 -13.32 18.21
N ILE A 122 -45.27 -13.04 17.26
CA ILE A 122 -45.45 -13.11 15.81
C ILE A 122 -44.32 -14.00 15.30
N ASN A 123 -44.66 -15.22 14.92
CA ASN A 123 -43.74 -16.19 14.36
C ASN A 123 -43.76 -16.07 12.84
N LEU A 124 -42.63 -15.64 12.27
CA LEU A 124 -42.45 -15.53 10.83
C LEU A 124 -41.55 -16.64 10.30
N VAL A 125 -42.00 -17.32 9.25
CA VAL A 125 -41.23 -18.35 8.53
C VAL A 125 -41.13 -17.95 7.06
N SER A 126 -39.97 -18.14 6.45
CA SER A 126 -39.72 -17.92 5.02
C SER A 126 -38.48 -18.70 4.57
N ASP A 127 -38.39 -19.02 3.27
CA ASP A 127 -37.20 -19.65 2.67
C ASP A 127 -35.96 -18.73 2.74
N LEU A 128 -36.18 -17.43 2.96
CA LEU A 128 -35.14 -16.43 3.10
C LEU A 128 -34.59 -16.31 4.53
N ILE A 129 -35.23 -16.94 5.51
CA ILE A 129 -34.87 -16.88 6.94
C ILE A 129 -34.57 -18.29 7.44
N LYS A 130 -33.43 -18.48 8.09
CA LYS A 130 -33.13 -19.75 8.75
C LYS A 130 -34.04 -19.91 9.98
N GLY A 131 -34.97 -20.85 9.90
CA GLY A 131 -35.86 -21.20 11.00
C GLY A 131 -37.00 -20.20 11.20
N GLU A 132 -37.40 -19.97 12.45
CA GLU A 132 -38.52 -19.13 12.82
C GLU A 132 -38.03 -17.83 13.46
N LEU A 133 -38.54 -16.69 12.99
CA LEU A 133 -38.29 -15.37 13.58
C LEU A 133 -39.48 -14.94 14.44
N SER A 134 -39.40 -15.15 15.75
CA SER A 134 -40.45 -14.79 16.70
C SER A 134 -40.28 -13.37 17.23
N SER A 135 -41.26 -12.50 17.01
CA SER A 135 -41.23 -11.07 17.39
C SER A 135 -42.44 -10.66 18.24
N ALA A 136 -42.29 -9.65 19.09
CA ALA A 136 -43.39 -9.01 19.80
C ALA A 136 -43.68 -7.62 19.20
N LEU A 137 -44.95 -7.29 19.00
CA LEU A 137 -45.39 -6.00 18.46
C LEU A 137 -46.28 -5.28 19.48
N GLN A 138 -46.04 -4.01 19.69
CA GLN A 138 -46.92 -3.14 20.45
C GLN A 138 -47.17 -1.85 19.67
N ILE A 139 -48.43 -1.51 19.45
CA ILE A 139 -48.86 -0.26 18.85
C ILE A 139 -49.69 0.50 19.88
N THR A 140 -49.31 1.74 20.18
CA THR A 140 -50.04 2.62 21.09
C THR A 140 -50.34 3.94 20.39
N LYS A 141 -51.61 4.30 20.27
CA LYS A 141 -52.09 5.62 19.81
C LYS A 141 -52.63 6.39 21.01
N THR A 142 -52.15 7.61 21.17
CA THR A 142 -52.65 8.63 22.10
C THR A 142 -53.08 9.87 21.33
N ASP A 143 -53.52 10.91 22.01
CA ASP A 143 -53.92 12.17 21.36
C ASP A 143 -52.73 12.94 20.78
N THR A 144 -51.52 12.70 21.30
CA THR A 144 -50.31 13.44 20.89
C THR A 144 -49.32 12.60 20.08
N ASN A 145 -49.39 11.27 20.18
CA ASN A 145 -48.42 10.40 19.51
C ASN A 145 -48.97 9.02 19.14
N VAL A 146 -48.36 8.43 18.12
CA VAL A 146 -48.48 7.02 17.74
C VAL A 146 -47.11 6.37 17.93
N LYS A 147 -47.05 5.28 18.67
CA LYS A 147 -45.82 4.51 18.91
C LYS A 147 -46.00 3.09 18.42
N VAL A 148 -45.01 2.58 17.70
CA VAL A 148 -44.93 1.20 17.21
C VAL A 148 -43.60 0.62 17.71
N ALA A 149 -43.65 -0.40 18.53
CA ALA A 149 -42.48 -1.12 19.03
C ALA A 149 -42.52 -2.57 18.54
N LEU A 150 -41.51 -3.00 17.79
CA LEU A 150 -41.36 -4.35 17.25
C LEU A 150 -40.00 -4.90 17.69
N ASN A 151 -40.00 -5.94 18.53
CA ASN A 151 -38.77 -6.45 19.15
C ASN A 151 -38.67 -7.96 19.02
N ASN A 152 -37.47 -8.47 18.78
CA ASN A 152 -37.15 -9.89 18.83
C ASN A 152 -35.70 -10.13 19.28
N ALA A 153 -35.23 -11.37 19.17
CA ALA A 153 -33.87 -11.74 19.53
C ALA A 153 -32.79 -11.11 18.62
N LEU A 154 -33.13 -10.73 17.39
CA LEU A 154 -32.23 -10.18 16.38
C LEU A 154 -32.23 -8.64 16.35
N PHE A 155 -33.38 -7.99 16.50
CA PHE A 155 -33.52 -6.54 16.39
C PHE A 155 -34.58 -5.98 17.33
N ALA A 156 -34.45 -4.69 17.64
CA ALA A 156 -35.47 -3.88 18.30
C ALA A 156 -35.79 -2.67 17.43
N LEU A 157 -37.06 -2.37 17.22
CA LEU A 157 -37.52 -1.28 16.38
C LEU A 157 -38.56 -0.47 17.14
N ASN A 158 -38.39 0.84 17.17
CA ASN A 158 -39.31 1.79 17.79
C ASN A 158 -39.57 2.93 16.81
N ALA A 159 -40.77 2.96 16.22
CA ALA A 159 -41.24 4.08 15.43
C ALA A 159 -42.21 4.94 16.25
N ARG A 160 -42.08 6.26 16.13
CA ARG A 160 -42.91 7.24 16.82
C ARG A 160 -43.32 8.33 15.84
N VAL A 161 -44.62 8.58 15.78
CA VAL A 161 -45.19 9.73 15.07
C VAL A 161 -45.71 10.70 16.11
N GLU A 162 -45.20 11.93 16.09
CA GLU A 162 -45.76 13.05 16.85
C GLU A 162 -46.85 13.73 16.03
N LEU A 163 -48.09 13.67 16.49
CA LEU A 163 -49.25 14.16 15.73
C LEU A 163 -49.26 15.71 15.60
N PRO A 164 -48.94 16.51 16.62
CA PRO A 164 -48.96 17.98 16.52
C PRO A 164 -47.86 18.54 15.62
N SER A 165 -46.66 17.97 15.68
CA SER A 165 -45.48 18.41 14.93
C SER A 165 -45.34 17.69 13.58
N GLN A 166 -46.18 16.68 13.32
CA GLN A 166 -46.11 15.79 12.16
C GLN A 166 -44.71 15.18 11.96
N GLN A 167 -43.99 14.89 13.05
CA GLN A 167 -42.66 14.28 12.95
C GLN A 167 -42.72 12.77 13.05
N LEU A 168 -42.03 12.08 12.14
CA LEU A 168 -41.77 10.65 12.17
C LEU A 168 -40.34 10.42 12.66
N ILE A 169 -40.18 9.63 13.71
CA ILE A 169 -38.89 9.21 14.26
C ILE A 169 -38.87 7.68 14.30
N VAL A 170 -37.81 7.06 13.81
CA VAL A 170 -37.61 5.61 13.80
C VAL A 170 -36.23 5.29 14.35
N ASP A 171 -36.22 4.60 15.50
CA ASP A 171 -35.03 4.05 16.12
C ASP A 171 -35.02 2.53 15.94
N ALA A 172 -33.92 1.98 15.45
CA ALA A 172 -33.73 0.54 15.33
C ALA A 172 -32.35 0.13 15.86
N SER A 173 -32.28 -1.01 16.55
CA SER A 173 -31.03 -1.70 16.85
C SER A 173 -31.04 -3.10 16.26
N LEU A 174 -29.91 -3.52 15.70
CA LEU A 174 -29.71 -4.86 15.13
C LEU A 174 -28.52 -5.52 15.82
N LYS A 175 -28.73 -6.68 16.43
CA LYS A 175 -27.68 -7.53 17.02
C LYS A 175 -26.96 -8.28 15.90
N ALA A 176 -25.82 -7.73 15.46
CA ALA A 176 -25.10 -8.25 14.30
C ALA A 176 -24.52 -9.65 14.57
N ASP A 177 -24.08 -9.93 15.79
CA ASP A 177 -23.59 -11.23 16.25
C ASP A 177 -24.64 -12.35 16.17
N VAL A 178 -25.93 -12.01 16.27
CA VAL A 178 -27.04 -12.95 16.18
C VAL A 178 -27.47 -13.20 14.73
N LEU A 179 -27.19 -12.27 13.80
CA LEU A 179 -27.60 -12.34 12.39
C LEU A 179 -27.25 -13.65 11.66
N PRO A 180 -26.07 -14.28 11.86
CA PRO A 180 -25.72 -15.55 11.20
C PRO A 180 -26.65 -16.73 11.55
N GLN A 181 -27.39 -16.64 12.66
CA GLN A 181 -28.39 -17.64 13.04
C GLN A 181 -29.61 -17.60 12.11
N TYR A 182 -29.91 -16.43 11.55
CA TYR A 182 -31.10 -16.18 10.73
C TYR A 182 -30.80 -16.08 9.22
N ILE A 183 -29.54 -15.86 8.80
CA ILE A 183 -29.16 -15.69 7.38
C ILE A 183 -27.99 -16.61 7.01
N HIS A 184 -27.94 -17.08 5.76
CA HIS A 184 -26.79 -17.82 5.22
C HIS A 184 -25.58 -16.89 5.01
N LEU A 185 -24.58 -17.05 5.87
CA LEU A 185 -23.29 -16.34 5.78
C LEU A 185 -22.15 -17.36 5.84
N THR A 186 -21.07 -17.07 5.11
CA THR A 186 -19.83 -17.85 5.25
C THR A 186 -19.16 -17.54 6.59
N LYS A 187 -18.33 -18.45 7.10
CA LYS A 187 -17.53 -18.20 8.33
C LYS A 187 -16.70 -16.91 8.23
N ALA A 188 -16.16 -16.62 7.04
CA ALA A 188 -15.37 -15.42 6.77
C ALA A 188 -16.21 -14.12 6.78
N GLN A 189 -17.51 -14.19 6.47
CA GLN A 189 -18.41 -13.03 6.55
C GLN A 189 -18.89 -12.81 7.99
N ALA A 190 -19.21 -13.89 8.71
CA ALA A 190 -19.76 -13.81 10.06
C ALA A 190 -18.80 -13.17 11.09
N LYS A 191 -17.48 -13.33 10.92
CA LYS A 191 -16.49 -12.78 11.87
C LYS A 191 -16.50 -11.24 12.00
N TYR A 192 -17.01 -10.53 11.00
CA TYR A 192 -17.13 -9.06 11.03
C TYR A 192 -18.42 -8.57 11.67
N LEU A 193 -19.34 -9.50 12.01
CA LEU A 193 -20.62 -9.18 12.62
C LEU A 193 -20.52 -9.41 14.12
N ASN A 194 -20.42 -8.33 14.87
CA ASN A 194 -20.45 -8.35 16.32
C ASN A 194 -21.12 -7.09 16.86
N ASN A 195 -21.56 -7.14 18.12
CA ASN A 195 -22.25 -6.05 18.80
C ASN A 195 -23.52 -5.57 18.07
N GLU A 196 -24.03 -4.41 18.48
CA GLU A 196 -25.25 -3.82 17.94
C GLU A 196 -24.96 -2.71 16.92
N ILE A 197 -25.77 -2.68 15.86
CA ILE A 197 -25.85 -1.58 14.91
C ILE A 197 -27.08 -0.75 15.27
N HIS A 198 -26.90 0.53 15.56
CA HIS A 198 -27.98 1.45 15.86
C HIS A 198 -28.28 2.33 14.64
N LEU A 199 -29.55 2.45 14.30
CA LEU A 199 -30.07 3.29 13.24
C LEU A 199 -31.08 4.26 13.84
N HIS A 200 -30.96 5.53 13.50
CA HIS A 200 -31.92 6.57 13.82
C HIS A 200 -32.34 7.25 12.53
N TYR A 201 -33.63 7.41 12.29
CA TYR A 201 -34.19 8.10 11.15
C TYR A 201 -35.25 9.11 11.61
N GLN A 202 -35.24 10.30 11.01
CA GLN A 202 -36.20 11.35 11.31
C GLN A 202 -36.66 12.02 10.02
N SER A 203 -37.96 12.24 9.89
CA SER A 203 -38.58 12.94 8.75
C SER A 203 -39.85 13.68 9.16
N ASP A 204 -40.30 14.57 8.28
CA ASP A 204 -41.68 15.04 8.29
C ASP A 204 -42.58 13.92 7.77
N LEU A 205 -43.67 13.63 8.48
CA LEU A 205 -44.59 12.55 8.16
C LEU A 205 -45.19 12.69 6.75
N THR A 206 -45.45 13.91 6.29
CA THR A 206 -45.97 14.16 4.93
C THR A 206 -44.94 13.90 3.84
N ARG A 207 -43.65 13.92 4.21
CA ARG A 207 -42.50 13.59 3.37
C ARG A 207 -41.68 12.47 4.01
N TRP A 208 -42.35 11.42 4.51
CA TRP A 208 -41.73 10.32 5.26
C TRP A 208 -40.61 9.60 4.52
N HIS A 209 -40.56 9.72 3.19
CA HIS A 209 -39.52 9.15 2.36
C HIS A 209 -38.24 9.99 2.33
N ASN A 210 -38.30 11.26 2.74
CA ASN A 210 -37.20 12.22 2.72
C ASN A 210 -36.89 12.70 4.14
N GLY A 211 -35.70 12.37 4.64
CA GLY A 211 -35.32 12.68 6.00
C GLY A 211 -33.85 12.49 6.30
N THR A 212 -33.48 12.71 7.56
CA THR A 212 -32.11 12.52 8.05
C THR A 212 -31.97 11.15 8.68
N PHE A 213 -30.81 10.51 8.49
CA PHE A 213 -30.49 9.26 9.15
C PHE A 213 -29.12 9.30 9.82
N THR A 214 -28.95 8.49 10.86
CA THR A 214 -27.64 8.14 11.43
C THR A 214 -27.56 6.64 11.64
N ILE A 215 -26.38 6.06 11.40
CA ILE A 215 -26.07 4.66 11.64
C ILE A 215 -24.74 4.62 12.40
N ASN A 216 -24.75 3.99 13.56
CA ASN A 216 -23.59 3.87 14.42
C ASN A 216 -23.37 2.41 14.80
N TRP A 217 -22.11 2.00 14.76
CA TRP A 217 -21.67 0.70 15.22
C TRP A 217 -20.34 0.85 15.96
N GLN A 218 -20.18 0.07 17.03
CA GLN A 218 -18.95 -0.02 17.80
C GLN A 218 -18.71 -1.49 18.16
N GLY A 219 -17.48 -1.97 17.96
CA GLY A 219 -17.14 -3.36 18.22
C GLY A 219 -15.76 -3.72 17.72
N SER A 220 -15.50 -5.00 17.53
CA SER A 220 -14.21 -5.45 16.99
C SER A 220 -14.25 -5.52 15.46
N ILE A 221 -13.19 -5.07 14.81
CA ILE A 221 -12.96 -5.29 13.39
C ILE A 221 -12.04 -6.49 13.31
N ALA A 222 -12.59 -7.65 12.96
CA ALA A 222 -11.84 -8.90 12.89
C ALA A 222 -10.52 -8.74 12.12
N ASP A 223 -9.46 -9.35 12.67
CA ASP A 223 -8.09 -9.33 12.15
C ASP A 223 -7.39 -7.97 12.13
N ILE A 224 -8.05 -6.90 12.60
CA ILE A 224 -7.54 -5.53 12.53
C ILE A 224 -7.54 -4.86 13.90
N SER A 225 -8.63 -4.89 14.67
CA SER A 225 -8.75 -4.10 15.92
C SER A 225 -9.86 -4.62 16.83
N GLU A 226 -9.65 -4.60 18.14
CA GLU A 226 -10.70 -4.88 19.13
C GLU A 226 -11.61 -3.67 19.40
N ALA A 227 -11.19 -2.47 18.99
CA ALA A 227 -11.87 -1.20 19.26
C ALA A 227 -12.11 -0.41 17.97
N GLY A 228 -13.10 -0.89 17.20
CA GLY A 228 -13.61 -0.33 15.97
C GLY A 228 -14.87 0.52 16.17
N SER A 229 -15.09 1.45 15.23
CA SER A 229 -16.33 2.20 15.13
C SER A 229 -16.65 2.56 13.68
N VAL A 230 -17.93 2.57 13.35
CA VAL A 230 -18.48 3.04 12.07
C VAL A 230 -19.56 4.05 12.40
N SER A 231 -19.50 5.22 11.77
CA SER A 231 -20.54 6.25 11.87
C SER A 231 -20.87 6.76 10.48
N VAL A 232 -22.14 6.68 10.12
CA VAL A 232 -22.69 7.13 8.85
C VAL A 232 -23.87 8.04 9.15
N ALA A 233 -23.93 9.20 8.52
CA ALA A 233 -25.06 10.11 8.66
C ALA A 233 -25.30 10.88 7.36
N GLY A 234 -26.52 11.34 7.17
CA GLY A 234 -26.87 12.15 6.02
C GLY A 234 -28.36 12.33 5.80
N ASP A 235 -28.67 12.86 4.64
CA ASP A 235 -30.04 12.97 4.13
C ASP A 235 -30.30 11.81 3.16
N ILE A 236 -31.51 11.25 3.18
CA ILE A 236 -31.94 10.17 2.30
C ILE A 236 -33.30 10.47 1.70
N ASP A 237 -33.43 10.24 0.39
CA ASP A 237 -34.71 10.18 -0.31
C ASP A 237 -34.93 8.74 -0.78
N LEU A 238 -35.79 8.04 -0.05
CA LEU A 238 -36.09 6.62 -0.22
C LEU A 238 -36.79 6.32 -1.56
N LEU A 239 -37.60 7.26 -2.06
CA LEU A 239 -38.31 7.10 -3.33
C LEU A 239 -37.43 7.45 -4.52
N ALA A 240 -36.56 8.46 -4.39
CA ALA A 240 -35.64 8.84 -5.44
C ALA A 240 -34.36 7.97 -5.50
N GLU A 241 -34.17 7.08 -4.53
CA GLU A 241 -33.00 6.24 -4.35
C GLU A 241 -31.67 7.02 -4.22
N LYS A 242 -31.74 8.19 -3.58
CA LYS A 242 -30.61 9.11 -3.42
C LYS A 242 -30.26 9.28 -1.95
N ILE A 243 -28.97 9.34 -1.69
CA ILE A 243 -28.41 9.65 -0.37
C ILE A 243 -27.41 10.79 -0.51
N LYS A 244 -27.49 11.77 0.39
CA LYS A 244 -26.43 12.75 0.63
C LYS A 244 -25.75 12.39 1.94
N LEU A 245 -24.59 11.75 1.88
CA LEU A 245 -23.77 11.45 3.05
C LEU A 245 -23.13 12.73 3.56
N THR A 246 -23.41 13.12 4.80
CA THR A 246 -22.70 14.22 5.48
C THR A 246 -21.55 13.70 6.33
N THR A 247 -21.70 12.49 6.87
CA THR A 247 -20.69 11.80 7.66
C THR A 247 -20.55 10.38 7.16
N PHE A 248 -19.31 9.95 6.92
CA PHE A 248 -18.94 8.55 6.78
C PHE A 248 -17.55 8.43 7.40
N VAL A 249 -17.45 7.72 8.51
CA VAL A 249 -16.20 7.53 9.25
C VAL A 249 -16.10 6.09 9.72
N ILE A 250 -14.99 5.45 9.41
CA ILE A 250 -14.58 4.17 9.97
C ILE A 250 -13.30 4.40 10.74
N THR A 251 -13.25 3.98 12.01
CA THR A 251 -12.06 4.09 12.83
C THR A 251 -11.75 2.76 13.50
N ALA A 252 -10.54 2.25 13.29
CA ALA A 252 -9.96 1.15 14.06
C ALA A 252 -8.91 1.73 15.01
N LYS A 253 -9.07 1.55 16.33
CA LYS A 253 -8.08 1.99 17.33
C LYS A 253 -7.17 0.83 17.72
N GLN A 254 -5.91 1.11 18.04
CA GLN A 254 -4.93 0.06 18.42
C GLN A 254 -4.90 -1.08 17.39
N ALA A 255 -4.86 -0.72 16.10
CA ALA A 255 -4.91 -1.69 15.02
C ALA A 255 -3.67 -2.60 15.06
N LEU A 256 -3.88 -3.90 14.89
CA LEU A 256 -2.85 -4.93 14.81
C LEU A 256 -3.21 -5.88 13.66
N VAL A 257 -2.42 -5.84 12.59
CA VAL A 257 -2.64 -6.63 11.38
C VAL A 257 -1.47 -7.60 11.21
N THR A 258 -1.75 -8.89 11.14
CA THR A 258 -0.73 -9.91 10.87
C THR A 258 -0.36 -9.89 9.38
N ILE A 259 0.92 -9.72 9.07
CA ILE A 259 1.43 -9.71 7.68
C ILE A 259 1.92 -11.12 7.31
N SER A 260 2.62 -11.77 8.23
CA SER A 260 3.15 -13.13 8.07
C SER A 260 3.21 -13.83 9.43
N GLU A 261 3.71 -15.06 9.48
CA GLU A 261 3.92 -15.79 10.74
C GLU A 261 4.88 -15.07 11.71
N THR A 262 5.83 -14.31 11.14
CA THR A 262 6.89 -13.61 11.87
C THR A 262 6.67 -12.10 11.96
N GLN A 263 5.77 -11.52 11.16
CA GLN A 263 5.58 -10.07 11.09
C GLN A 263 4.13 -9.65 11.37
N ALA A 264 3.98 -8.62 12.21
CA ALA A 264 2.72 -7.95 12.44
C ALA A 264 2.90 -6.43 12.40
N TRP A 265 1.92 -5.73 11.86
CA TRP A 265 1.88 -4.28 11.79
C TRP A 265 0.93 -3.71 12.84
N LYS A 266 1.44 -2.85 13.70
CA LYS A 266 0.68 -2.19 14.77
C LYS A 266 0.55 -0.70 14.49
N SER A 267 -0.65 -0.15 14.54
CA SER A 267 -0.91 1.28 14.40
C SER A 267 -1.78 1.82 15.54
N ALA A 268 -1.53 3.05 15.97
CA ALA A 268 -2.36 3.70 17.00
C ALA A 268 -3.82 3.83 16.54
N PHE A 269 -4.03 4.13 15.26
CA PHE A 269 -5.35 4.11 14.63
C PHE A 269 -5.26 4.01 13.10
N ILE A 270 -6.33 3.49 12.50
CA ILE A 270 -6.62 3.59 11.07
C ILE A 270 -7.98 4.27 10.95
N LYS A 271 -8.04 5.38 10.22
CA LYS A 271 -9.26 6.17 10.06
C LYS A 271 -9.53 6.40 8.58
N LEU A 272 -10.68 5.96 8.10
CA LEU A 272 -11.20 6.25 6.77
C LEU A 272 -12.39 7.20 6.93
N LYS A 273 -12.45 8.27 6.14
CA LYS A 273 -13.61 9.18 6.15
C LYS A 273 -13.90 9.82 4.81
N ILE A 274 -15.13 10.28 4.59
CA ILE A 274 -15.39 11.32 3.59
C ILE A 274 -14.97 12.69 4.17
N PRO A 275 -14.25 13.53 3.41
CA PRO A 275 -13.86 14.87 3.87
C PRO A 275 -14.99 15.89 3.74
N GLU A 276 -15.94 15.66 2.84
CA GLU A 276 -17.02 16.57 2.50
C GLU A 276 -18.31 15.81 2.15
N PRO A 277 -19.49 16.47 2.19
CA PRO A 277 -20.74 15.82 1.87
C PRO A 277 -20.77 15.24 0.45
N THR A 278 -21.21 13.99 0.30
CA THR A 278 -21.17 13.25 -0.97
C THR A 278 -22.55 12.74 -1.37
N TYR A 279 -22.90 12.91 -2.64
CA TYR A 279 -24.16 12.42 -3.21
C TYR A 279 -23.99 11.06 -3.87
N LEU A 280 -24.87 10.11 -3.54
CA LEU A 280 -24.85 8.74 -4.02
C LEU A 280 -26.23 8.35 -4.56
N ASP A 281 -26.26 7.75 -5.75
CA ASP A 281 -27.43 7.04 -6.28
C ASP A 281 -27.26 5.55 -5.99
N TYR A 282 -27.96 5.05 -4.96
CA TYR A 282 -27.82 3.67 -4.52
C TYR A 282 -28.66 2.69 -5.35
N GLY A 283 -29.61 3.20 -6.14
CA GLY A 283 -30.41 2.42 -7.10
C GLY A 283 -29.58 1.94 -8.28
N LYS A 284 -28.79 2.86 -8.85
CA LYS A 284 -27.93 2.59 -10.02
C LYS A 284 -26.51 2.18 -9.68
N MET A 285 -26.15 2.15 -8.39
CA MET A 285 -24.76 2.02 -7.91
C MET A 285 -23.82 3.00 -8.63
N HIS A 286 -24.26 4.25 -8.76
CA HIS A 286 -23.51 5.28 -9.45
C HIS A 286 -23.09 6.36 -8.44
N SER A 287 -21.78 6.51 -8.27
CA SER A 287 -21.19 7.65 -7.56
C SER A 287 -20.35 8.43 -8.55
N LYS A 288 -20.71 9.70 -8.80
CA LYS A 288 -19.92 10.55 -9.69
C LYS A 288 -18.54 10.85 -9.09
N HIS A 289 -18.48 11.14 -7.79
CA HIS A 289 -17.23 11.40 -7.07
C HIS A 289 -17.41 11.03 -5.59
N LEU A 290 -16.70 10.00 -5.12
CA LEU A 290 -16.64 9.64 -3.70
C LEU A 290 -15.24 9.95 -3.15
N PRO A 291 -15.04 11.11 -2.51
CA PRO A 291 -13.77 11.46 -1.89
C PRO A 291 -13.58 10.66 -0.59
N LEU A 292 -12.44 10.00 -0.45
CA LEU A 292 -12.06 9.25 0.74
C LEU A 292 -10.70 9.72 1.25
N HIS A 293 -10.61 9.98 2.56
CA HIS A 293 -9.36 10.24 3.27
C HIS A 293 -9.06 9.06 4.18
N LEU A 294 -7.96 8.37 3.92
CA LEU A 294 -7.36 7.38 4.79
C LEU A 294 -6.22 8.02 5.58
N ARG A 295 -6.29 7.92 6.90
CA ARG A 295 -5.22 8.33 7.80
C ARG A 295 -4.81 7.15 8.66
N ILE A 296 -3.53 6.83 8.58
CA ILE A 296 -2.88 5.83 9.41
C ILE A 296 -1.98 6.60 10.37
N GLY A 297 -2.17 6.38 11.68
CA GLY A 297 -1.33 6.98 12.71
C GLY A 297 0.11 6.48 12.67
N SER A 298 0.94 6.99 13.57
CA SER A 298 2.27 6.42 13.81
C SER A 298 2.16 4.92 14.04
N SER A 299 2.99 4.14 13.35
CA SER A 299 2.88 2.69 13.36
C SER A 299 4.24 2.01 13.61
N LEU A 300 4.17 0.72 13.91
CA LEU A 300 5.31 -0.15 14.20
C LEU A 300 5.17 -1.42 13.35
N LEU A 301 6.24 -1.81 12.67
CA LEU A 301 6.40 -3.18 12.22
C LEU A 301 7.03 -3.99 13.37
N LEU A 302 6.36 -5.06 13.76
CA LEU A 302 6.77 -5.99 14.80
C LEU A 302 7.30 -7.25 14.13
N THR A 303 8.58 -7.55 14.32
CA THR A 303 9.22 -8.73 13.73
C THR A 303 9.64 -9.67 14.85
N LYS A 304 9.19 -10.92 14.79
CA LYS A 304 9.63 -12.01 15.67
C LYS A 304 10.97 -12.52 15.17
N VAL A 305 12.00 -12.33 15.98
CA VAL A 305 13.36 -12.79 15.69
C VAL A 305 13.74 -13.89 16.69
N PRO A 306 14.20 -15.07 16.24
CA PRO A 306 14.64 -16.13 17.13
C PRO A 306 15.90 -15.69 17.90
N ARG A 307 15.94 -15.95 19.21
CA ARG A 307 17.10 -15.67 20.06
C ARG A 307 17.27 -16.78 21.09
N GLY A 308 18.20 -17.70 20.82
CA GLY A 308 18.37 -18.91 21.63
C GLY A 308 17.12 -19.78 21.60
N LYS A 309 16.61 -20.17 22.77
CA LYS A 309 15.35 -20.95 22.90
C LYS A 309 14.07 -20.09 22.90
N GLY A 310 14.18 -18.76 22.77
CA GLY A 310 13.05 -17.83 22.84
C GLY A 310 12.89 -16.98 21.58
N GLN A 311 11.89 -16.09 21.59
CA GLN A 311 11.64 -15.11 20.54
C GLN A 311 11.73 -13.70 21.12
N ARG A 312 12.45 -12.81 20.42
CA ARG A 312 12.44 -11.37 20.69
C ARG A 312 11.55 -10.68 19.66
N ILE A 313 10.77 -9.71 20.09
CA ILE A 313 10.02 -8.84 19.17
C ILE A 313 10.83 -7.58 18.94
N GLU A 314 11.32 -7.42 17.72
CA GLU A 314 11.94 -6.18 17.27
C GLU A 314 10.85 -5.23 16.76
N LYS A 315 11.04 -3.94 17.05
CA LYS A 315 10.07 -2.89 16.76
C LYS A 315 10.71 -1.88 15.83
N GLN A 316 10.14 -1.74 14.65
CA GLN A 316 10.58 -0.79 13.65
C GLN A 316 9.51 0.27 13.47
N LYS A 317 9.85 1.54 13.70
CA LYS A 317 8.90 2.65 13.52
C LYS A 317 8.58 2.82 12.04
N LEU A 318 7.34 3.14 11.73
CA LEU A 318 6.86 3.47 10.38
C LEU A 318 6.29 4.89 10.39
N PRO A 319 6.59 5.71 9.37
CA PRO A 319 6.04 7.06 9.27
C PRO A 319 4.51 7.02 9.17
N PRO A 320 3.82 8.07 9.64
CA PRO A 320 2.39 8.18 9.42
C PRO A 320 2.12 8.27 7.91
N LEU A 321 1.00 7.70 7.51
CA LEU A 321 0.58 7.64 6.12
C LEU A 321 -0.77 8.31 5.98
N PHE A 322 -0.86 9.20 5.00
CA PHE A 322 -2.10 9.84 4.62
C PHE A 322 -2.37 9.55 3.15
N ALA A 323 -3.56 9.08 2.82
CA ALA A 323 -3.97 8.86 1.45
C ALA A 323 -5.31 9.54 1.20
N GLN A 324 -5.43 10.16 0.05
CA GLN A 324 -6.67 10.72 -0.48
C GLN A 324 -7.01 9.95 -1.74
N ALA A 325 -8.25 9.51 -1.88
CA ALA A 325 -8.73 8.84 -3.07
C ALA A 325 -9.99 9.54 -3.56
N LEU A 326 -10.08 9.82 -4.85
CA LEU A 326 -11.30 10.25 -5.51
C LEU A 326 -11.82 9.09 -6.35
N ILE A 327 -12.88 8.45 -5.88
CA ILE A 327 -13.41 7.24 -6.50
C ILE A 327 -14.58 7.57 -7.42
N THR A 328 -14.53 7.04 -8.64
CA THR A 328 -15.62 7.02 -9.58
C THR A 328 -15.95 5.57 -9.90
N ALA A 329 -17.19 5.15 -9.63
CA ALA A 329 -17.59 3.77 -9.85
C ALA A 329 -18.94 3.69 -10.56
N ASN A 330 -19.04 2.69 -11.43
CA ASN A 330 -20.29 2.27 -12.05
C ASN A 330 -20.33 0.73 -12.10
N LYS A 331 -21.34 0.17 -12.78
CA LYS A 331 -21.55 -1.28 -12.84
C LYS A 331 -20.34 -2.06 -13.42
N ASN A 332 -19.59 -1.45 -14.33
CA ASN A 332 -18.56 -2.12 -15.13
C ASN A 332 -17.18 -1.48 -14.99
N SER A 333 -16.97 -0.52 -14.10
CA SER A 333 -15.65 0.08 -13.90
C SER A 333 -15.54 0.72 -12.53
N PHE A 334 -14.34 0.64 -11.98
CA PHE A 334 -13.92 1.34 -10.79
C PHE A 334 -12.66 2.12 -11.15
N ASP A 335 -12.72 3.42 -10.95
CA ASP A 335 -11.64 4.36 -11.22
C ASP A 335 -11.33 5.13 -9.94
N SER A 336 -10.05 5.35 -9.65
CA SER A 336 -9.61 6.02 -8.44
C SER A 336 -8.30 6.78 -8.67
N ASP A 337 -8.38 8.10 -8.58
CA ASP A 337 -7.21 8.96 -8.40
C ASP A 337 -6.77 8.91 -6.94
N ILE A 338 -5.53 8.51 -6.68
CA ILE A 338 -4.98 8.31 -5.34
C ILE A 338 -3.79 9.24 -5.15
N SER A 339 -3.86 10.09 -4.13
CA SER A 339 -2.73 10.86 -3.62
C SER A 339 -2.27 10.26 -2.30
N LEU A 340 -1.12 9.60 -2.31
CA LEU A 340 -0.43 9.10 -1.12
C LEU A 340 0.54 10.16 -0.60
N SER A 341 0.59 10.38 0.70
CA SER A 341 1.50 11.30 1.36
C SER A 341 2.20 10.62 2.52
N VAL A 342 3.52 10.54 2.43
CA VAL A 342 4.40 9.86 3.39
C VAL A 342 5.72 10.62 3.44
N LEU A 343 6.29 10.84 4.63
CA LEU A 343 7.57 11.56 4.81
C LEU A 343 7.58 12.97 4.17
N ASN A 344 6.45 13.69 4.20
CA ASN A 344 6.26 14.98 3.50
C ASN A 344 6.47 14.93 1.98
N GLN A 345 6.40 13.75 1.39
CA GLN A 345 6.43 13.52 -0.06
C GLN A 345 5.06 13.06 -0.51
N LYS A 346 4.66 13.51 -1.71
CA LYS A 346 3.36 13.18 -2.31
C LYS A 346 3.59 12.28 -3.52
N LEU A 347 2.88 11.15 -3.56
CA LEU A 347 2.84 10.22 -4.68
C LEU A 347 1.43 10.22 -5.28
N LEU A 348 1.34 10.38 -6.59
CA LEU A 348 0.11 10.34 -7.37
C LEU A 348 0.00 9.01 -8.11
N LEU A 349 -1.11 8.32 -7.90
CA LEU A 349 -1.43 7.05 -8.53
C LEU A 349 -2.85 7.09 -9.11
N GLU A 350 -3.10 6.28 -10.12
CA GLU A 350 -4.41 6.06 -10.73
C GLU A 350 -4.67 4.55 -10.76
N LEU A 351 -5.85 4.13 -10.32
CA LEU A 351 -6.27 2.73 -10.30
C LEU A 351 -7.54 2.57 -11.13
N LEU A 352 -7.45 1.82 -12.22
CA LEU A 352 -8.56 1.51 -13.11
C LEU A 352 -8.81 0.01 -13.11
N ILE A 353 -10.00 -0.39 -12.68
CA ILE A 353 -10.45 -1.79 -12.67
C ILE A 353 -11.64 -1.91 -13.61
N LYS A 354 -11.48 -2.75 -14.63
CA LYS A 354 -12.54 -3.15 -15.57
C LYS A 354 -12.74 -4.67 -15.54
N PRO A 355 -13.85 -5.20 -16.10
CA PRO A 355 -14.09 -6.63 -16.22
C PRO A 355 -12.97 -7.38 -16.94
N GLU A 356 -12.33 -6.74 -17.92
CA GLU A 356 -11.28 -7.29 -18.76
C GLU A 356 -9.86 -7.05 -18.22
N SER A 357 -9.64 -5.98 -17.44
CA SER A 357 -8.30 -5.59 -17.02
C SER A 357 -8.24 -4.89 -15.65
N ILE A 358 -7.03 -4.87 -15.09
CA ILE A 358 -6.68 -4.06 -13.91
C ILE A 358 -5.44 -3.25 -14.28
N GLN A 359 -5.50 -1.94 -14.11
CA GLN A 359 -4.39 -1.04 -14.37
C GLN A 359 -4.10 -0.20 -13.12
N LEU A 360 -2.85 -0.17 -12.68
CA LEU A 360 -2.35 0.72 -11.64
C LEU A 360 -1.19 1.53 -12.20
N GLN A 361 -1.33 2.84 -12.22
CA GLN A 361 -0.35 3.74 -12.79
C GLN A 361 0.13 4.75 -11.76
N MET A 362 1.44 4.89 -11.65
CA MET A 362 2.11 5.93 -10.87
C MET A 362 2.67 6.96 -11.85
N HIS A 363 2.07 8.14 -11.89
CA HIS A 363 2.41 9.17 -12.88
C HIS A 363 3.55 10.07 -12.40
N ASN A 364 4.72 9.96 -13.03
CA ASN A 364 5.85 10.91 -12.94
C ASN A 364 6.01 11.55 -11.55
N ASN A 365 6.27 10.73 -10.55
CA ASN A 365 6.44 11.17 -9.19
C ASN A 365 7.88 11.55 -8.91
N GLN A 366 8.07 12.76 -8.40
CA GLN A 366 9.35 13.27 -7.96
C GLN A 366 9.49 13.13 -6.44
N VAL A 367 10.55 12.46 -6.02
CA VAL A 367 10.89 12.16 -4.64
C VAL A 367 12.24 12.79 -4.31
N ASN A 368 12.33 13.50 -3.19
CA ASN A 368 13.58 13.99 -2.67
C ASN A 368 14.38 12.83 -2.05
N LEU A 369 15.57 12.53 -2.60
CA LEU A 369 16.35 11.37 -2.18
C LEU A 369 17.01 11.55 -0.81
N VAL A 370 17.31 12.77 -0.38
CA VAL A 370 17.84 13.05 0.97
C VAL A 370 16.84 12.60 2.03
N THR A 371 15.58 13.03 1.88
CA THR A 371 14.50 12.65 2.80
C THR A 371 14.23 11.15 2.73
N LEU A 372 14.19 10.57 1.52
CA LEU A 372 13.95 9.15 1.35
C LEU A 372 15.07 8.30 1.97
N ALA A 373 16.33 8.59 1.68
CA ALA A 373 17.49 7.85 2.20
C ALA A 373 17.55 7.94 3.74
N SER A 374 17.37 9.14 4.30
CA SER A 374 17.35 9.35 5.76
C SER A 374 16.23 8.57 6.46
N ALA A 375 15.09 8.38 5.80
CA ALA A 375 14.00 7.58 6.32
C ALA A 375 14.27 6.08 6.17
N LEU A 376 14.80 5.66 5.02
CA LEU A 376 15.06 4.26 4.69
C LEU A 376 16.28 3.65 5.41
N SER A 377 17.21 4.49 5.90
CA SER A 377 18.41 4.04 6.64
C SER A 377 18.07 3.18 7.86
N GLY A 378 16.91 3.42 8.49
CA GLY A 378 16.41 2.60 9.61
C GLY A 378 15.76 1.26 9.20
N TYR A 379 15.71 0.95 7.90
CA TYR A 379 15.02 -0.23 7.38
C TYR A 379 15.91 -1.29 6.75
N HIS A 380 17.07 -0.90 6.23
CA HIS A 380 17.98 -1.84 5.59
C HIS A 380 19.42 -1.49 5.98
N GLU A 381 20.17 -2.49 6.44
CA GLU A 381 21.54 -2.30 6.94
C GLU A 381 22.44 -1.66 5.87
N SER A 382 22.31 -2.07 4.61
CA SER A 382 23.10 -1.49 3.51
C SER A 382 22.78 -0.01 3.21
N LEU A 383 21.68 0.53 3.74
CA LEU A 383 21.33 1.95 3.61
C LEU A 383 21.73 2.76 4.85
N SER A 384 22.18 2.11 5.92
CA SER A 384 22.56 2.77 7.16
C SER A 384 23.82 3.63 7.02
N GLU A 385 24.72 3.23 6.12
CA GLU A 385 25.99 3.89 5.81
C GLU A 385 25.87 4.87 4.63
N LEU A 386 24.71 4.90 3.96
CA LEU A 386 24.44 5.77 2.82
C LEU A 386 23.92 7.12 3.30
N GLU A 387 24.76 8.14 3.18
CA GLU A 387 24.40 9.53 3.43
C GLU A 387 24.23 10.25 2.09
N VAL A 388 22.98 10.52 1.72
CA VAL A 388 22.65 11.34 0.53
C VAL A 388 22.50 12.80 0.95
N THR A 389 23.29 13.69 0.36
CA THR A 389 23.25 15.14 0.64
C THR A 389 22.48 15.91 -0.42
N ASN A 390 22.35 15.35 -1.63
CA ASN A 390 21.56 15.92 -2.71
C ASN A 390 21.02 14.85 -3.65
N GLY A 391 19.90 15.14 -4.31
CA GLY A 391 19.37 14.36 -5.42
C GLY A 391 17.86 14.24 -5.42
N THR A 392 17.31 14.02 -6.61
CA THR A 392 15.88 13.71 -6.80
C THR A 392 15.71 12.43 -7.58
N LEU A 393 14.63 11.71 -7.30
CA LEU A 393 14.19 10.51 -7.99
C LEU A 393 12.87 10.79 -8.69
N ASN A 394 12.87 10.68 -10.01
CA ASN A 394 11.66 10.70 -10.84
C ASN A 394 11.29 9.26 -11.16
N SER A 395 10.01 8.91 -10.97
CA SER A 395 9.54 7.55 -11.16
C SER A 395 8.17 7.51 -11.83
N SER A 396 8.01 6.60 -12.79
CA SER A 396 6.73 6.23 -13.36
C SER A 396 6.65 4.72 -13.45
N VAL A 397 5.54 4.15 -13.01
CA VAL A 397 5.32 2.71 -13.05
C VAL A 397 3.90 2.44 -13.53
N LEU A 398 3.76 1.48 -14.43
CA LEU A 398 2.48 1.00 -14.94
C LEU A 398 2.42 -0.51 -14.73
N PHE A 399 1.43 -0.94 -13.96
CA PHE A 399 1.04 -2.34 -13.84
C PHE A 399 -0.25 -2.53 -14.63
N GLU A 400 -0.28 -3.48 -15.54
CA GLU A 400 -1.46 -3.84 -16.31
C GLU A 400 -1.67 -5.34 -16.28
N TYR A 401 -2.84 -5.78 -15.84
CA TYR A 401 -3.21 -7.19 -15.79
C TYR A 401 -4.41 -7.44 -16.71
N SER A 402 -4.21 -8.24 -17.78
CA SER A 402 -5.28 -8.76 -18.63
C SER A 402 -5.88 -10.00 -17.96
N ARG A 403 -7.18 -9.95 -17.67
CA ARG A 403 -7.91 -11.08 -17.05
C ARG A 403 -8.22 -12.19 -18.06
N ALA A 404 -8.39 -11.86 -19.33
CA ALA A 404 -8.71 -12.83 -20.38
C ALA A 404 -7.50 -13.72 -20.70
N ASP A 405 -6.32 -13.11 -20.79
CA ASP A 405 -5.07 -13.79 -21.15
C ASP A 405 -4.27 -14.24 -19.92
N GLU A 406 -4.67 -13.77 -18.73
CA GLU A 406 -3.95 -13.93 -17.46
C GLU A 406 -2.50 -13.40 -17.54
N ILE A 407 -2.30 -12.30 -18.26
CA ILE A 407 -1.01 -11.67 -18.49
C ILE A 407 -0.85 -10.46 -17.58
N LEU A 408 0.29 -10.36 -16.88
CA LEU A 408 0.70 -9.17 -16.14
C LEU A 408 1.85 -8.48 -16.88
N THR A 409 1.66 -7.21 -17.24
CA THR A 409 2.70 -6.34 -17.78
C THR A 409 3.13 -5.35 -16.71
N ILE A 410 4.44 -5.20 -16.52
CA ILE A 410 5.05 -4.23 -15.62
C ILE A 410 5.98 -3.36 -16.44
N GLU A 411 5.64 -2.08 -16.55
CA GLU A 411 6.47 -1.05 -17.16
C GLU A 411 6.96 -0.09 -16.10
N SER A 412 8.24 0.26 -16.13
CA SER A 412 8.85 1.18 -15.18
C SER A 412 9.83 2.09 -15.90
N ALA A 413 9.81 3.36 -15.54
CA ALA A 413 10.88 4.30 -15.83
C ALA A 413 11.27 5.02 -14.54
N LEU A 414 12.56 4.95 -14.22
CA LEU A 414 13.14 5.55 -13.04
C LEU A 414 14.34 6.39 -13.48
N ALA A 415 14.41 7.63 -13.03
CA ALA A 415 15.52 8.52 -13.32
C ALA A 415 15.95 9.25 -12.05
N THR A 416 17.24 9.28 -11.76
CA THR A 416 17.79 10.15 -10.71
C THR A 416 18.45 11.37 -11.32
N ASP A 417 18.42 12.49 -10.60
CA ASP A 417 19.19 13.67 -10.97
C ASP A 417 20.14 14.10 -9.86
N ASN A 418 21.37 14.36 -10.27
CA ASN A 418 22.48 14.92 -9.50
C ASN A 418 22.59 14.36 -8.08
N VAL A 419 22.62 13.03 -7.94
CA VAL A 419 22.72 12.38 -6.63
C VAL A 419 24.14 12.53 -6.11
N GLN A 420 24.27 12.96 -4.86
CA GLN A 420 25.54 13.24 -4.20
C GLN A 420 25.49 12.81 -2.75
N GLY A 421 26.65 12.47 -2.20
CA GLY A 421 26.75 12.00 -0.83
C GLY A 421 27.98 11.15 -0.60
N LYS A 422 27.88 10.30 0.42
CA LYS A 422 28.88 9.30 0.73
C LYS A 422 28.23 7.99 1.14
N ASN A 423 28.93 6.90 0.89
CA ASN A 423 28.59 5.59 1.42
C ASN A 423 29.82 5.08 2.17
N ASN A 424 29.73 4.94 3.49
CA ASN A 424 30.91 4.86 4.36
C ASN A 424 31.85 6.06 4.16
N ASP A 425 33.09 5.76 3.79
CA ASP A 425 34.18 6.68 3.49
C ASP A 425 34.31 6.96 1.99
N ILE A 426 33.42 6.39 1.15
CA ILE A 426 33.42 6.56 -0.31
C ILE A 426 32.51 7.73 -0.68
N LEU A 427 33.10 8.79 -1.23
CA LEU A 427 32.37 9.96 -1.71
C LEU A 427 31.90 9.74 -3.15
N PHE A 428 30.67 10.15 -3.45
CA PHE A 428 30.15 10.16 -4.82
C PHE A 428 29.46 11.48 -5.14
N ALA A 429 29.60 11.93 -6.38
CA ALA A 429 28.97 13.15 -6.85
C ALA A 429 28.51 13.04 -8.31
N GLY A 430 27.35 13.64 -8.59
CA GLY A 430 26.75 13.68 -9.91
C GLY A 430 26.36 12.29 -10.40
N VAL A 431 25.88 11.44 -9.50
CA VAL A 431 25.35 10.12 -9.84
C VAL A 431 23.98 10.30 -10.50
N GLN A 432 23.81 9.74 -11.69
CA GLN A 432 22.54 9.70 -12.43
C GLN A 432 22.28 8.27 -12.87
N LEU A 433 21.13 7.73 -12.48
CA LEU A 433 20.61 6.43 -12.86
C LEU A 433 19.41 6.65 -13.77
N ASN A 434 19.40 6.07 -14.97
CA ASN A 434 18.17 5.91 -15.75
C ASN A 434 17.90 4.42 -15.95
N SER A 435 16.76 3.96 -15.48
CA SER A 435 16.29 2.58 -15.55
C SER A 435 14.97 2.55 -16.30
N GLN A 436 14.86 1.72 -17.32
CA GLN A 436 13.64 1.49 -18.08
C GLN A 436 13.48 0.01 -18.32
N PHE A 437 12.33 -0.55 -17.94
CA PHE A 437 12.03 -1.95 -18.23
C PHE A 437 10.55 -2.18 -18.51
N LYS A 438 10.29 -3.22 -19.31
CA LYS A 438 8.96 -3.76 -19.61
C LYS A 438 9.03 -5.28 -19.51
N TYR A 439 8.45 -5.83 -18.46
CA TYR A 439 8.38 -7.27 -18.21
C TYR A 439 6.94 -7.76 -18.37
N VAL A 440 6.79 -8.89 -19.04
CA VAL A 440 5.50 -9.53 -19.27
C VAL A 440 5.53 -10.92 -18.63
N PHE A 441 4.60 -11.16 -17.72
CA PHE A 441 4.43 -12.43 -17.02
C PHE A 441 3.20 -13.13 -17.58
N ASP A 442 3.37 -14.37 -18.05
CA ASP A 442 2.25 -15.20 -18.49
C ASP A 442 1.56 -15.92 -17.31
N LYS A 443 0.49 -16.66 -17.62
CA LYS A 443 -0.26 -17.47 -16.65
C LYS A 443 0.57 -18.54 -15.92
N HIS A 444 1.69 -18.96 -16.52
CA HIS A 444 2.62 -19.93 -15.95
C HIS A 444 3.76 -19.24 -15.17
N LYS A 445 3.70 -17.92 -15.01
CA LYS A 445 4.70 -17.06 -14.37
C LYS A 445 6.03 -17.02 -15.13
N ASN A 446 6.04 -17.40 -16.42
CA ASN A 446 7.20 -17.20 -17.27
C ASN A 446 7.36 -15.72 -17.57
N ILE A 447 8.59 -15.24 -17.55
CA ILE A 447 8.93 -13.83 -17.75
C ILE A 447 9.43 -13.65 -19.18
N THR A 448 8.79 -12.74 -19.92
CA THR A 448 9.28 -12.22 -21.20
C THR A 448 9.78 -10.79 -20.98
N ILE A 449 11.05 -10.55 -21.35
CA ILE A 449 11.69 -9.25 -21.23
C ILE A 449 11.50 -8.50 -22.55
N ALA A 450 10.52 -7.58 -22.61
CA ALA A 450 10.28 -6.78 -23.81
C ALA A 450 11.24 -5.58 -23.90
N GLN A 451 11.61 -5.00 -22.75
CA GLN A 451 12.61 -3.94 -22.63
C GLN A 451 13.33 -4.06 -21.29
N ASP A 452 14.63 -3.80 -21.29
CA ASP A 452 15.46 -3.74 -20.08
C ASP A 452 16.72 -2.93 -20.40
N ILE A 453 16.75 -1.67 -19.93
CA ILE A 453 17.83 -0.72 -20.17
C ILE A 453 18.15 -0.04 -18.85
N GLN A 454 19.38 -0.22 -18.39
CA GLN A 454 19.88 0.37 -17.16
C GLN A 454 21.11 1.19 -17.51
N THR A 455 21.12 2.48 -17.18
CA THR A 455 22.29 3.34 -17.38
C THR A 455 22.61 4.03 -16.07
N LEU A 456 23.85 3.90 -15.62
CA LEU A 456 24.37 4.59 -14.45
C LEU A 456 25.55 5.45 -14.90
N THR A 457 25.54 6.72 -14.52
CA THR A 457 26.69 7.60 -14.69
C THR A 457 27.06 8.23 -13.35
N ALA A 458 28.34 8.54 -13.17
CA ALA A 458 28.80 9.34 -12.04
C ALA A 458 29.89 10.30 -12.52
N LYS A 459 29.79 11.58 -12.13
CA LYS A 459 30.82 12.57 -12.45
C LYS A 459 32.11 12.27 -11.69
N SER A 460 31.99 11.92 -10.42
CA SER A 460 33.11 11.61 -9.55
C SER A 460 32.73 10.55 -8.52
N LEU A 461 33.64 9.61 -8.30
CA LEU A 461 33.61 8.62 -7.24
C LEU A 461 35.01 8.55 -6.63
N PHE A 462 35.14 8.71 -5.32
CA PHE A 462 36.43 8.66 -4.64
C PHE A 462 36.54 7.41 -3.79
N VAL A 463 37.23 6.39 -4.32
CA VAL A 463 37.47 5.12 -3.62
C VAL A 463 38.85 5.07 -2.95
N GLY A 464 39.54 6.19 -2.85
CA GLY A 464 40.97 6.30 -2.48
C GLY A 464 41.81 6.79 -3.67
N VAL A 465 41.36 6.46 -4.88
CA VAL A 465 41.77 7.05 -6.14
C VAL A 465 40.54 7.72 -6.78
N PRO A 466 40.67 8.91 -7.39
CA PRO A 466 39.56 9.55 -8.07
C PRO A 466 39.19 8.80 -9.35
N ILE A 467 37.94 8.33 -9.39
CA ILE A 467 37.27 7.74 -10.54
C ILE A 467 36.35 8.81 -11.12
N LYS A 468 36.51 9.13 -12.41
CA LYS A 468 35.78 10.18 -13.11
C LYS A 468 35.05 9.63 -14.32
N ALA A 469 34.00 10.33 -14.74
CA ALA A 469 33.25 10.00 -15.96
C ALA A 469 32.82 8.52 -16.04
N LEU A 470 32.44 7.95 -14.89
CA LEU A 470 31.94 6.58 -14.81
C LEU A 470 30.66 6.48 -15.63
N LYS A 471 30.59 5.47 -16.50
CA LYS A 471 29.38 5.07 -17.21
C LYS A 471 29.26 3.56 -17.20
N ILE A 472 28.08 3.08 -16.83
CA ILE A 472 27.70 1.67 -16.85
C ILE A 472 26.39 1.57 -17.64
N ASP A 473 26.41 0.83 -18.74
CA ASP A 473 25.20 0.40 -19.45
C ASP A 473 24.98 -1.09 -19.09
N ALA A 474 23.80 -1.43 -18.60
CA ALA A 474 23.50 -2.75 -18.05
C ALA A 474 22.06 -3.18 -18.36
N LYS A 475 21.79 -4.46 -18.13
CA LYS A 475 20.46 -5.08 -18.13
C LYS A 475 20.27 -5.81 -16.81
N LEU A 476 19.06 -5.83 -16.27
CA LEU A 476 18.74 -6.64 -15.10
C LEU A 476 18.49 -8.10 -15.46
N ASN A 477 18.17 -8.45 -16.70
CA ASN A 477 17.90 -9.82 -17.17
C ASN A 477 17.06 -10.66 -16.18
N ALA A 478 15.85 -10.18 -15.86
CA ALA A 478 14.96 -10.78 -14.86
C ALA A 478 15.58 -10.93 -13.45
N GLY A 479 16.40 -9.95 -13.03
CA GLY A 479 17.03 -9.89 -11.71
C GLY A 479 18.46 -10.44 -11.63
N LYS A 480 19.03 -10.89 -12.76
CA LYS A 480 20.45 -11.24 -12.92
C LYS A 480 21.19 -10.14 -13.68
N PRO A 481 21.77 -9.14 -12.98
CA PRO A 481 22.35 -7.99 -13.65
C PRO A 481 23.56 -8.36 -14.51
N ILE A 482 23.58 -7.86 -15.74
CA ILE A 482 24.67 -7.99 -16.71
C ILE A 482 25.08 -6.59 -17.12
N ILE A 483 26.35 -6.25 -16.90
CA ILE A 483 26.95 -5.02 -17.42
C ILE A 483 27.29 -5.28 -18.88
N GLN A 484 26.70 -4.50 -19.78
CA GLN A 484 26.98 -4.58 -21.21
C GLN A 484 28.22 -3.77 -21.55
N HIS A 485 28.31 -2.56 -20.99
CA HIS A 485 29.45 -1.66 -21.20
C HIS A 485 29.78 -0.96 -19.88
N PHE A 486 31.03 -1.08 -19.45
CA PHE A 486 31.60 -0.29 -18.38
C PHE A 486 32.70 0.59 -18.94
N LYS A 487 32.73 1.86 -18.55
CA LYS A 487 33.89 2.72 -18.79
C LYS A 487 34.05 3.75 -17.70
N THR A 488 35.29 4.12 -17.44
CA THR A 488 35.63 5.18 -16.51
C THR A 488 37.01 5.76 -16.81
N GLU A 489 37.29 6.92 -16.23
CA GLU A 489 38.62 7.51 -16.19
C GLU A 489 39.21 7.38 -14.79
N MET A 490 40.45 6.90 -14.69
CA MET A 490 41.21 6.81 -13.44
C MET A 490 42.70 6.83 -13.72
N LEU A 491 43.49 7.33 -12.76
CA LEU A 491 44.96 7.39 -12.85
C LEU A 491 45.46 7.97 -14.20
N GLY A 492 44.80 9.02 -14.70
CA GLY A 492 45.16 9.70 -15.95
C GLY A 492 44.75 9.00 -17.25
N GLY A 493 44.24 7.76 -17.18
CA GLY A 493 43.81 6.99 -18.35
C GLY A 493 42.36 6.52 -18.27
N ARG A 494 42.02 5.54 -19.12
CA ARG A 494 40.69 4.92 -19.23
C ARG A 494 40.75 3.45 -18.81
N VAL A 495 39.67 3.02 -18.19
CA VAL A 495 39.41 1.61 -17.88
C VAL A 495 38.03 1.25 -18.41
N ASP A 496 37.92 0.13 -19.13
CA ASP A 496 36.67 -0.36 -19.71
C ASP A 496 36.61 -1.90 -19.78
N PHE A 497 35.40 -2.43 -19.83
CA PHE A 497 35.11 -3.83 -20.13
C PHE A 497 33.68 -3.96 -20.65
N ASP A 498 33.41 -5.08 -21.32
CA ASP A 498 32.10 -5.40 -21.87
C ASP A 498 31.60 -6.76 -21.35
N ASP A 499 30.28 -6.97 -21.43
CA ASP A 499 29.60 -8.25 -21.20
C ASP A 499 30.02 -9.00 -19.93
N PHE A 500 29.84 -8.37 -18.77
CA PHE A 500 30.15 -8.94 -17.47
C PHE A 500 28.89 -9.25 -16.65
N SER A 501 28.67 -10.52 -16.34
CA SER A 501 27.57 -10.95 -15.48
C SER A 501 27.97 -10.77 -14.02
N LEU A 502 27.15 -10.07 -13.24
CA LEU A 502 27.35 -9.90 -11.79
C LEU A 502 26.84 -11.12 -10.99
N HIS A 503 26.86 -12.30 -11.62
CA HIS A 503 26.53 -13.58 -11.02
C HIS A 503 27.68 -14.54 -11.28
N ALA A 504 28.23 -15.11 -10.21
CA ALA A 504 29.30 -16.09 -10.30
C ALA A 504 28.79 -17.42 -10.90
N PRO A 505 29.64 -18.14 -11.65
CA PRO A 505 30.91 -17.70 -12.20
C PRO A 505 30.72 -16.74 -13.41
N SER A 506 31.57 -15.72 -13.53
CA SER A 506 31.62 -14.85 -14.72
C SER A 506 33.04 -14.44 -15.07
N TYR A 507 33.25 -14.01 -16.31
CA TYR A 507 34.56 -13.64 -16.85
C TYR A 507 34.42 -12.46 -17.82
N THR A 508 35.36 -11.52 -17.76
CA THR A 508 35.54 -10.47 -18.78
C THR A 508 37.02 -10.05 -18.83
N ILE A 509 37.38 -9.21 -19.79
CA ILE A 509 38.70 -8.59 -19.87
C ILE A 509 38.56 -7.11 -19.54
N LEU A 510 39.23 -6.69 -18.47
CA LEU A 510 39.36 -5.29 -18.09
C LEU A 510 40.49 -4.66 -18.90
N ASN A 511 40.13 -3.83 -19.87
CA ASN A 511 41.08 -3.05 -20.65
C ASN A 511 41.50 -1.82 -19.87
N VAL A 512 42.80 -1.58 -19.83
CA VAL A 512 43.41 -0.45 -19.16
C VAL A 512 44.24 0.27 -20.20
N ALA A 513 43.94 1.54 -20.47
CA ALA A 513 44.61 2.28 -21.52
C ALA A 513 44.99 3.68 -21.07
N GLY A 514 46.23 4.07 -21.32
CA GLY A 514 46.67 5.43 -21.08
C GLY A 514 46.94 5.77 -19.62
N ILE A 515 47.14 4.78 -18.73
CA ILE A 515 47.37 5.04 -17.31
C ILE A 515 48.70 5.77 -17.10
N SER A 516 48.68 6.85 -16.33
CA SER A 516 49.86 7.63 -15.98
C SER A 516 50.63 6.96 -14.86
N LEU A 517 51.88 6.57 -15.14
CA LEU A 517 52.78 6.02 -14.10
C LEU A 517 52.97 7.01 -12.94
N ALA A 518 52.97 8.32 -13.24
CA ALA A 518 53.04 9.36 -12.22
C ALA A 518 51.83 9.33 -11.28
N ASP A 519 50.63 9.10 -11.81
CA ASP A 519 49.42 9.00 -10.99
C ASP A 519 49.40 7.70 -10.17
N ILE A 520 49.97 6.60 -10.68
CA ILE A 520 50.14 5.37 -9.89
C ILE A 520 50.97 5.66 -8.64
N PHE A 521 52.15 6.28 -8.80
CA PHE A 521 53.02 6.60 -7.65
C PHE A 521 52.37 7.63 -6.71
N LYS A 522 51.67 8.64 -7.24
CA LYS A 522 50.92 9.63 -6.45
C LYS A 522 49.91 9.00 -5.49
N TYR A 523 49.27 7.89 -5.87
CA TYR A 523 48.30 7.16 -5.04
C TYR A 523 48.89 5.84 -4.49
N SER A 524 50.20 5.80 -4.26
CA SER A 524 50.91 4.64 -3.69
C SER A 524 51.51 4.96 -2.32
N SER A 525 52.23 3.99 -1.75
CA SER A 525 53.07 4.20 -0.56
C SER A 525 54.32 5.06 -0.80
N TYR A 526 54.64 5.42 -2.06
CA TYR A 526 55.84 6.16 -2.44
C TYR A 526 55.53 7.37 -3.35
N PRO A 527 54.71 8.34 -2.90
CA PRO A 527 54.30 9.49 -3.70
C PRO A 527 55.46 10.44 -4.08
N GLU A 528 56.61 10.32 -3.42
CA GLU A 528 57.81 11.10 -3.70
C GLU A 528 58.59 10.63 -4.94
N ILE A 529 58.27 9.46 -5.50
CA ILE A 529 58.91 8.96 -6.73
C ILE A 529 58.38 9.76 -7.93
N GLU A 530 59.26 10.53 -8.56
CA GLU A 530 58.91 11.20 -9.82
C GLU A 530 58.97 10.18 -10.96
N SER A 531 57.95 10.15 -11.80
CA SER A 531 57.93 9.25 -12.94
C SER A 531 57.15 9.84 -14.10
N LYS A 532 57.39 9.28 -15.29
CA LYS A 532 56.61 9.57 -16.49
C LYS A 532 56.62 8.36 -17.39
N ALA A 533 55.47 7.73 -17.56
CA ALA A 533 55.20 6.74 -18.59
C ALA A 533 53.70 6.60 -18.76
N VAL A 534 53.31 6.02 -19.89
CA VAL A 534 51.92 5.66 -20.17
C VAL A 534 51.83 4.14 -20.19
N ILE A 535 50.94 3.57 -19.38
CA ILE A 535 50.76 2.13 -19.21
C ILE A 535 49.43 1.71 -19.85
N ASP A 536 49.50 0.66 -20.65
CA ASP A 536 48.37 -0.03 -21.26
C ASP A 536 48.33 -1.48 -20.74
N GLY A 537 47.18 -2.14 -20.72
CA GLY A 537 47.06 -3.49 -20.20
C GLY A 537 45.71 -4.16 -20.43
N MET A 538 45.71 -5.46 -20.22
CA MET A 538 44.54 -6.33 -20.28
C MET A 538 44.53 -7.21 -19.04
N LEU A 539 43.49 -7.10 -18.22
CA LEU A 539 43.38 -7.82 -16.95
C LEU A 539 42.18 -8.78 -17.01
N PRO A 540 42.41 -10.10 -17.14
CA PRO A 540 41.33 -11.09 -17.14
C PRO A 540 40.64 -11.13 -15.78
N LEU A 541 39.44 -10.56 -15.70
CA LEU A 541 38.65 -10.44 -14.48
C LEU A 541 37.69 -11.63 -14.37
N ASN A 542 37.83 -12.41 -13.30
CA ASN A 542 36.91 -13.49 -12.97
C ASN A 542 36.07 -13.11 -11.76
N LEU A 543 34.77 -13.37 -11.80
CA LEU A 543 33.89 -13.35 -10.64
C LEU A 543 33.65 -14.78 -10.18
N THR A 544 34.13 -15.12 -8.99
CA THR A 544 33.90 -16.41 -8.32
C THR A 544 32.92 -16.22 -7.15
N GLU A 545 32.54 -17.31 -6.49
CA GLU A 545 31.75 -17.25 -5.25
C GLU A 545 32.48 -16.51 -4.12
N GLU A 546 33.82 -16.45 -4.16
CA GLU A 546 34.64 -15.72 -3.18
C GLU A 546 34.78 -14.24 -3.52
N GLY A 547 34.57 -13.85 -4.79
CA GLY A 547 34.63 -12.47 -5.24
C GLY A 547 35.39 -12.31 -6.56
N LEU A 548 35.88 -11.09 -6.81
CA LEU A 548 36.64 -10.76 -8.02
C LEU A 548 38.11 -11.21 -7.90
N GLU A 549 38.66 -11.79 -8.96
CA GLU A 549 40.08 -12.15 -9.05
C GLU A 549 40.66 -11.87 -10.45
N ILE A 550 41.98 -11.63 -10.50
CA ILE A 550 42.78 -11.55 -11.72
C ILE A 550 43.93 -12.54 -11.58
N ARG A 551 44.08 -13.47 -12.52
CA ARG A 551 45.14 -14.50 -12.45
C ARG A 551 46.34 -14.21 -13.34
N GLU A 552 46.10 -13.61 -14.49
CA GLU A 552 47.11 -13.41 -15.55
C GLU A 552 46.90 -12.07 -16.24
N GLY A 553 46.86 -10.98 -15.45
CA GLY A 553 46.80 -9.63 -16.01
C GLY A 553 48.12 -9.23 -16.62
N ILE A 554 48.12 -8.54 -17.76
CA ILE A 554 49.34 -8.07 -18.43
C ILE A 554 49.29 -6.56 -18.55
N ILE A 555 50.39 -5.89 -18.24
CA ILE A 555 50.59 -4.46 -18.45
C ILE A 555 51.88 -4.20 -19.22
N VAL A 556 51.89 -3.14 -20.02
CA VAL A 556 53.05 -2.69 -20.82
C VAL A 556 53.13 -1.18 -20.86
N SER A 557 54.34 -0.62 -20.88
CA SER A 557 54.52 0.79 -21.21
C SER A 557 54.38 1.03 -22.71
N ARG A 558 53.68 2.09 -23.07
CA ARG A 558 53.61 2.58 -24.44
C ARG A 558 54.96 3.16 -24.87
N TYR A 559 55.34 2.91 -26.13
CA TYR A 559 56.51 3.57 -26.76
C TYR A 559 56.39 5.10 -26.67
N PRO A 560 57.47 5.86 -26.39
CA PRO A 560 58.88 5.45 -26.29
C PRO A 560 59.33 4.99 -24.88
N GLY A 561 58.41 4.62 -23.99
CA GLY A 561 58.73 4.31 -22.60
C GLY A 561 58.66 5.54 -21.71
N GLY A 562 59.59 5.67 -20.77
CA GLY A 562 59.47 6.62 -19.68
C GLY A 562 60.70 6.82 -18.80
N TYR A 563 60.49 7.47 -17.66
CA TYR A 563 61.50 7.56 -16.61
C TYR A 563 60.91 7.32 -15.22
N ILE A 564 61.78 6.91 -14.28
CA ILE A 564 61.56 6.82 -12.84
C ILE A 564 62.75 7.49 -12.17
N LYS A 565 62.50 8.40 -11.22
CA LYS A 565 63.50 9.06 -10.40
C LYS A 565 63.18 8.81 -8.95
N VAL A 566 64.05 8.07 -8.27
CA VAL A 566 63.94 7.83 -6.83
C VAL A 566 64.70 8.94 -6.10
N PRO A 567 64.03 9.74 -5.24
CA PRO A 567 64.69 10.84 -4.55
C PRO A 567 65.72 10.33 -3.53
N GLU A 568 66.80 11.09 -3.34
CA GLU A 568 67.87 10.72 -2.41
C GLU A 568 67.37 10.47 -0.98
N SER A 569 66.32 11.17 -0.54
CA SER A 569 65.70 10.95 0.78
C SER A 569 65.13 9.54 0.95
N THR A 570 64.56 8.95 -0.11
CA THR A 570 64.06 7.57 -0.13
C THR A 570 65.22 6.58 -0.18
N VAL A 571 66.27 6.90 -0.95
CA VAL A 571 67.53 6.14 -0.97
C VAL A 571 68.15 6.09 0.44
N ILE A 572 68.33 7.24 1.08
CA ILE A 572 68.95 7.39 2.42
C ILE A 572 68.14 6.65 3.50
N LYS A 573 66.80 6.70 3.46
CA LYS A 573 65.96 5.93 4.39
C LYS A 573 66.22 4.42 4.30
N ALA A 574 66.49 3.91 3.10
CA ALA A 574 66.76 2.49 2.87
C ALA A 574 68.21 2.09 3.19
N VAL A 575 69.15 3.04 3.21
CA VAL A 575 70.56 2.83 3.62
C VAL A 575 70.71 2.41 5.09
N GLY A 576 69.71 2.68 5.94
CA GLY A 576 69.67 2.18 7.33
C GLY A 576 69.79 0.65 7.47
N ASN A 577 69.60 -0.11 6.37
CA ASN A 577 69.71 -1.57 6.32
C ASN A 577 71.05 -2.11 5.76
N GLY A 578 72.05 -1.25 5.46
CA GLY A 578 73.46 -1.67 5.35
C GLY A 578 73.89 -2.55 4.15
N ASN A 579 73.15 -2.60 3.04
CA ASN A 579 73.53 -3.40 1.86
C ASN A 579 74.09 -2.54 0.71
N ALA A 580 75.36 -2.76 0.33
CA ALA A 580 76.06 -2.03 -0.74
C ALA A 580 75.47 -2.28 -2.14
N ASP A 581 74.93 -3.47 -2.40
CA ASP A 581 74.28 -3.80 -3.68
C ASP A 581 72.97 -3.02 -3.86
N PHE A 582 72.25 -2.82 -2.75
CA PHE A 582 71.03 -2.03 -2.73
C PHE A 582 71.32 -0.54 -2.95
N LEU A 583 72.41 -0.01 -2.38
CA LEU A 583 72.92 1.34 -2.62
C LEU A 583 73.21 1.58 -4.11
N LEU A 584 73.92 0.65 -4.75
CA LEU A 584 74.20 0.71 -6.18
C LEU A 584 72.90 0.67 -7.00
N MET A 585 71.96 -0.20 -6.63
CA MET A 585 70.65 -0.28 -7.29
C MET A 585 69.85 1.02 -7.16
N MET A 586 69.84 1.66 -5.99
CA MET A 586 69.18 2.95 -5.79
C MET A 586 69.87 4.08 -6.56
N GLN A 587 71.19 4.08 -6.67
CA GLN A 587 71.92 5.02 -7.53
C GLN A 587 71.59 4.83 -9.01
N LEU A 588 71.39 3.59 -9.46
CA LEU A 588 70.95 3.29 -10.81
C LEU A 588 69.50 3.78 -11.05
N LEU A 589 68.65 3.77 -10.02
CA LEU A 589 67.25 4.24 -10.08
C LEU A 589 67.06 5.75 -9.83
N SER A 590 68.13 6.49 -9.51
CA SER A 590 68.05 7.93 -9.22
C SER A 590 67.54 8.76 -10.40
N ASN A 591 67.88 8.33 -11.63
CA ASN A 591 67.37 8.90 -12.88
C ASN A 591 67.28 7.81 -13.96
N PHE A 592 66.39 6.84 -13.75
CA PHE A 592 66.26 5.70 -14.65
C PHE A 592 65.37 6.01 -15.84
N GLN A 593 65.93 5.97 -17.05
CA GLN A 593 65.19 6.10 -18.30
C GLN A 593 65.02 4.73 -18.94
N PHE A 594 63.78 4.34 -19.23
CA PHE A 594 63.44 3.03 -19.76
C PHE A 594 62.66 3.15 -21.07
N ASP A 595 62.88 2.19 -21.97
CA ASP A 595 62.12 2.06 -23.21
C ASP A 595 61.06 0.95 -23.13
N THR A 596 61.24 0.03 -22.20
CA THR A 596 60.40 -1.15 -22.01
C THR A 596 60.05 -1.31 -20.54
N LEU A 597 58.76 -1.37 -20.24
CA LEU A 597 58.21 -1.90 -19.00
C LEU A 597 57.12 -2.88 -19.39
N GLN A 598 57.21 -4.10 -18.88
CA GLN A 598 56.16 -5.10 -19.04
C GLN A 598 55.94 -5.80 -17.71
N GLY A 599 54.73 -6.22 -17.42
CA GLY A 599 54.45 -6.87 -16.15
C GLY A 599 53.22 -7.75 -16.14
N MET A 600 53.19 -8.60 -15.13
CA MET A 600 52.07 -9.48 -14.79
C MET A 600 51.43 -9.04 -13.48
N ILE A 601 50.10 -9.04 -13.43
CA ILE A 601 49.32 -8.68 -12.24
C ILE A 601 48.45 -9.86 -11.86
N LYS A 602 48.52 -10.20 -10.57
CA LYS A 602 47.58 -11.09 -9.88
C LYS A 602 46.83 -10.30 -8.83
N TYR A 603 45.56 -10.63 -8.64
CA TYR A 603 44.69 -10.05 -7.62
C TYR A 603 43.73 -11.12 -7.11
N THR A 604 43.56 -11.22 -5.79
CA THR A 604 42.62 -12.14 -5.14
C THR A 604 41.48 -11.38 -4.47
N SER A 605 40.38 -12.08 -4.20
CA SER A 605 39.13 -11.49 -3.67
C SER A 605 39.28 -10.80 -2.31
N ASP A 606 40.25 -11.21 -1.50
CA ASP A 606 40.62 -10.59 -0.22
C ASP A 606 41.48 -9.32 -0.36
N GLY A 607 41.80 -8.93 -1.59
CA GLY A 607 42.48 -7.70 -1.95
C GLY A 607 43.97 -7.83 -2.16
N GLU A 608 44.59 -8.99 -1.91
CA GLU A 608 46.02 -9.19 -2.14
C GLU A 608 46.35 -9.11 -3.64
N SER A 609 47.41 -8.39 -3.98
CA SER A 609 47.92 -8.27 -5.33
C SER A 609 49.41 -8.57 -5.38
N ASP A 610 49.83 -9.35 -6.38
CA ASP A 610 51.24 -9.59 -6.74
C ASP A 610 51.47 -9.00 -8.13
N ILE A 611 52.31 -7.97 -8.18
CA ILE A 611 52.66 -7.24 -9.40
C ILE A 611 54.13 -7.54 -9.69
N GLN A 612 54.39 -8.19 -10.82
CA GLN A 612 55.74 -8.50 -11.28
C GLN A 612 56.03 -7.69 -12.52
N VAL A 613 57.03 -6.82 -12.49
CA VAL A 613 57.41 -5.97 -13.61
C VAL A 613 58.86 -6.19 -14.00
N GLU A 614 59.11 -6.23 -15.29
CA GLU A 614 60.42 -6.21 -15.93
C GLU A 614 60.59 -4.84 -16.61
N ILE A 615 61.61 -4.09 -16.21
CA ILE A 615 61.89 -2.75 -16.74
C ILE A 615 63.30 -2.74 -17.34
N LYS A 616 63.39 -2.37 -18.62
CA LYS A 616 64.66 -2.29 -19.36
C LYS A 616 64.99 -0.84 -19.68
N GLY A 617 66.18 -0.42 -19.27
CA GLY A 617 66.56 0.98 -19.36
C GLY A 617 68.02 1.23 -19.02
N ARG A 618 68.34 2.50 -18.77
CA ARG A 618 69.67 2.97 -18.35
C ARG A 618 69.55 4.25 -17.53
N ASN A 619 70.56 4.53 -16.72
CA ASN A 619 70.69 5.84 -16.08
C ASN A 619 71.67 6.71 -16.91
N PRO A 620 71.21 7.79 -17.55
CA PRO A 620 72.07 8.61 -18.39
C PRO A 620 73.11 9.42 -17.60
N ASP A 621 72.93 9.60 -16.29
CA ASP A 621 73.85 10.35 -15.44
C ASP A 621 75.09 9.51 -15.06
N ILE A 622 75.06 8.20 -15.32
CA ILE A 622 76.17 7.28 -15.05
C ILE A 622 76.87 6.94 -16.37
N VAL A 623 78.02 7.61 -16.60
CA VAL A 623 78.82 7.42 -17.81
C VAL A 623 79.28 5.96 -17.95
N GLY A 624 78.91 5.32 -19.06
CA GLY A 624 79.24 3.91 -19.33
C GLY A 624 78.32 2.89 -18.65
N SER A 625 77.16 3.30 -18.09
CA SER A 625 76.23 2.36 -17.47
C SER A 625 75.75 1.31 -18.48
N PRO A 626 75.85 0.00 -18.18
CA PRO A 626 75.25 -1.03 -19.03
C PRO A 626 73.72 -0.91 -19.05
N PRO A 627 73.04 -1.40 -20.11
CA PRO A 627 71.60 -1.59 -20.06
C PRO A 627 71.21 -2.41 -18.84
N ILE A 628 70.26 -1.91 -18.08
CA ILE A 628 69.81 -2.50 -16.83
C ILE A 628 68.50 -3.22 -17.12
N ASN A 629 68.43 -4.49 -16.75
CA ASN A 629 67.17 -5.21 -16.65
C ASN A 629 66.78 -5.30 -15.18
N PHE A 630 65.77 -4.54 -14.79
CA PHE A 630 65.30 -4.47 -13.42
C PHE A 630 63.99 -5.26 -13.29
N ASN A 631 64.07 -6.38 -12.55
CA ASN A 631 62.91 -7.17 -12.18
C ASN A 631 62.44 -6.76 -10.80
N TYR A 632 61.20 -6.31 -10.68
CA TYR A 632 60.59 -5.88 -9.44
C TYR A 632 59.30 -6.65 -9.20
N SER A 633 59.12 -7.16 -7.98
CA SER A 633 57.87 -7.76 -7.52
C SER A 633 57.38 -6.95 -6.33
N HIS A 634 56.10 -6.63 -6.33
CA HIS A 634 55.43 -5.87 -5.29
C HIS A 634 54.17 -6.59 -4.86
N ASN A 635 54.08 -6.79 -3.55
CA ASN A 635 52.91 -7.38 -2.93
C ASN A 635 52.20 -6.33 -2.08
N GLU A 636 50.94 -6.09 -2.37
CA GLU A 636 50.13 -5.14 -1.62
C GLU A 636 48.67 -5.56 -1.60
N ASN A 637 48.04 -5.34 -0.45
CA ASN A 637 46.59 -5.45 -0.37
C ASN A 637 45.95 -4.15 -0.86
N ILE A 638 45.43 -4.17 -2.08
CA ILE A 638 44.85 -3.01 -2.76
C ILE A 638 43.64 -2.46 -1.98
N LEU A 639 42.83 -3.33 -1.36
CA LEU A 639 41.68 -2.89 -0.57
C LEU A 639 42.11 -2.13 0.70
N LYS A 640 43.18 -2.56 1.37
CA LYS A 640 43.77 -1.86 2.51
C LYS A 640 44.42 -0.54 2.09
N LEU A 641 45.14 -0.52 0.96
CA LEU A 641 45.72 0.71 0.39
C LEU A 641 44.62 1.75 0.11
N LEU A 642 43.58 1.36 -0.62
CA LEU A 642 42.46 2.24 -0.95
C LEU A 642 41.78 2.80 0.32
N ARG A 643 41.62 1.98 1.35
CA ARG A 643 41.10 2.43 2.65
C ARG A 643 42.03 3.43 3.34
N ALA A 644 43.35 3.19 3.34
CA ALA A 644 44.33 4.10 3.92
C ALA A 644 44.33 5.46 3.20
N LEU A 645 44.23 5.46 1.86
CA LEU A 645 44.12 6.68 1.06
C LEU A 645 42.86 7.48 1.38
N ARG A 646 41.70 6.81 1.52
CA ARG A 646 40.45 7.48 1.89
C ARG A 646 40.51 8.09 3.29
N PHE A 647 41.12 7.38 4.24
CA PHE A 647 41.29 7.87 5.60
C PHE A 647 42.18 9.13 5.65
N ASN A 648 43.29 9.14 4.91
CA ASN A 648 44.16 10.32 4.83
C ASN A 648 43.43 11.53 4.22
N ASP A 649 42.67 11.31 3.14
CA ASP A 649 41.85 12.37 2.52
C ASP A 649 40.77 12.89 3.48
N GLU A 650 40.11 12.00 4.23
CA GLU A 650 39.11 12.38 5.24
C GLU A 650 39.71 13.27 6.33
N ILE A 651 40.89 12.92 6.86
CA ILE A 651 41.60 13.75 7.84
C ILE A 651 41.92 15.13 7.25
N GLU A 652 42.45 15.17 6.03
CA GLU A 652 42.82 16.42 5.37
C GLU A 652 41.60 17.33 5.17
N ARG A 653 40.47 16.78 4.73
CA ARG A 653 39.21 17.52 4.59
C ARG A 653 38.69 18.01 5.93
N ASN A 654 38.68 17.17 6.97
CA ASN A 654 38.23 17.55 8.31
C ASN A 654 39.09 18.68 8.91
N ILE A 655 40.39 18.72 8.60
CA ILE A 655 41.25 19.84 8.98
C ILE A 655 40.86 21.10 8.21
N LYS A 656 40.68 21.02 6.88
CA LYS A 656 40.26 22.15 6.02
C LYS A 656 38.86 22.69 6.33
N GLU A 657 37.96 21.89 6.92
CA GLU A 657 36.64 22.36 7.32
C GLU A 657 36.65 23.08 8.68
N ARG A 658 37.64 22.81 9.54
CA ARG A 658 37.76 23.43 10.87
C ARG A 658 38.54 24.74 10.89
N TYR A 659 39.32 25.01 9.85
CA TYR A 659 40.20 26.18 9.70
C TYR A 659 39.97 26.83 8.35
#